data_AF-A0A0F5LEG1-F1
#
_entry.id   AF-A0A0F5LEG1-F1
#
_cell.length_a   1.000
_cell.length_b   1.000
_cell.length_c   1.000
_cell.angle_alpha   90.00
_cell.angle_beta   90.00
_cell.angle_gamma   90.00
#
_symmetry.space_group_name_H-M   'P 1'
#
loop_
_entity.id
_entity.type
_entity.pdbx_description
1 polymer ?
#
loop_
_entity_poly.entity_id
_entity_poly.type
_entity_poly.pdbx_seq_one_letter_code
_entity_poly.pdbx_strand_id
1 'polypeptide(L)'
;MPQALATVLVPWISNTLIAIGLPSLAFGAAVGTIALGASYLLLAGAAFLVSQAFAPQKPEAPKPEDGKFNLKQSVPPLVYVLGRVKKAGDYAFLEETQGVAFHVTVQAAHHIKGYVQHFLHDEAVTVSSGIVTSPSHFEDNVAIETRLGDNASTAYPNIIAYFPAIWGPDHRGDGLATTFLRVESVPAEDLQRVYPSGMPQLQAIIDGHDRLIDPRTGLAGYSTNLAIFRYWHLTHPVGGKLTRDDLYTPDWAHAADVCDQTVVNRSGGTEKRYHGGLWFRANNDPVQIGRLMDQAAELVLYERPDGKVGVHAGTFVAPDVRLTADDLISVNFDPNKRRSTNVLAVRGRYTDPAKGYNTADAAIYGVPYPSDDERTKTVENQAVQSHNHMARLQAIAYIRANAPRVKIVAHYEPARDVPYRRFVTVHYPPKMTEAVVEITGRPVLSLRALTYEFEGIVIPGELLYAFNSATQEGVPGSNIVPVERQEVPLPLGFDVTIQTEDVGGGASAAYARATFTGQSSTFQYELQWVPTAGGTTQSVMGAAGATTVRTGYLADGVQYKFRSRTWSVGASSAWTDYQVLTTTADPVAPGAVTGVAATGGTGQIAFSWTAPNSANYVGSRLYTNTTNTMTGATLRATEFGAPSSADGRTVTGLAADTYYGFVVAINGSGVEATPVPTGAVTVS
;
A
#
# COMPACT_ATOMS: atom_id res chain seq x y z
N MET A 1 45.96 42.53 16.10
CA MET A 1 44.58 42.87 15.65
C MET A 1 43.41 42.31 16.50
N PRO A 2 43.54 41.66 17.69
CA PRO A 2 42.34 41.21 18.43
C PRO A 2 41.78 42.21 19.46
N GLN A 3 42.53 43.26 19.86
CA GLN A 3 42.09 44.15 20.94
C GLN A 3 41.10 45.26 20.51
N ALA A 4 41.04 45.61 19.22
CA ALA A 4 40.17 46.67 18.71
C ALA A 4 38.70 46.23 18.55
N LEU A 5 38.43 44.92 18.40
CA LEU A 5 37.07 44.37 18.27
C LEU A 5 36.34 44.28 19.62
N ALA A 6 37.07 44.06 20.72
CA ALA A 6 36.49 43.98 22.06
C ALA A 6 35.94 45.33 22.55
N THR A 7 36.58 46.44 22.19
CA THR A 7 36.16 47.80 22.58
C THR A 7 34.90 48.28 21.87
N VAL A 8 34.51 47.67 20.74
CA VAL A 8 33.32 48.07 19.97
C VAL A 8 32.07 47.27 20.36
N LEU A 9 32.23 46.03 20.83
CA LEU A 9 31.11 45.13 21.17
C LEU A 9 30.54 45.37 22.58
N VAL A 10 31.37 45.78 23.54
CA VAL A 10 30.95 45.96 24.94
C VAL A 10 29.89 47.07 25.13
N PRO A 11 29.96 48.25 24.46
CA PRO A 11 28.93 49.28 24.57
C PRO A 11 27.57 48.87 23.98
N TRP A 12 27.57 47.95 23.00
CA TRP A 12 26.36 47.51 22.29
C TRP A 12 25.51 46.55 23.12
N ILE A 13 26.16 45.69 23.91
CA ILE A 13 25.53 44.72 24.82
C ILE A 13 24.94 45.44 26.05
N SER A 14 25.60 46.49 26.55
CA SER A 14 25.09 47.28 27.68
C SER A 14 23.82 48.06 27.33
N ASN A 15 23.67 48.57 26.11
CA ASN A 15 22.46 49.30 25.71
C ASN A 15 21.25 48.40 25.40
N THR A 16 21.47 47.14 25.02
CA THR A 16 20.38 46.18 24.74
C THR A 16 19.77 45.60 26.02
N LEU A 17 20.54 45.50 27.11
CA LEU A 17 20.04 45.05 28.43
C LEU A 17 19.16 46.11 29.13
N ILE A 18 19.37 47.40 28.86
CA ILE A 18 18.57 48.51 29.41
C ILE A 18 17.16 48.54 28.79
N ALA A 19 17.00 48.10 27.53
CA ALA A 19 15.70 48.10 26.83
C ALA A 19 14.70 47.02 27.32
N ILE A 20 15.15 46.03 28.10
CA ILE A 20 14.34 44.91 28.61
C ILE A 20 14.17 44.91 30.14
N GLY A 21 14.53 46.01 30.82
CA GLY A 21 14.15 46.25 32.23
C GLY A 21 14.85 45.40 33.29
N LEU A 22 16.01 44.81 33.00
CA LEU A 22 16.82 44.09 34.00
C LEU A 22 17.79 45.06 34.73
N PRO A 23 17.90 45.02 36.08
CA PRO A 23 18.80 45.90 36.81
C PRO A 23 20.27 45.55 36.52
N SER A 24 21.05 46.56 36.12
CA SER A 24 22.47 46.43 35.76
C SER A 24 23.35 46.18 37.00
N LEU A 25 23.96 45.01 37.12
CA LEU A 25 25.11 44.82 38.00
C LEU A 25 26.39 45.17 37.23
N ALA A 26 27.05 46.24 37.66
CA ALA A 26 28.27 46.76 37.06
C ALA A 26 29.44 45.76 37.22
N PHE A 27 30.00 45.31 36.10
CA PHE A 27 31.26 44.57 36.07
C PHE A 27 32.44 45.53 36.22
N GLY A 28 33.03 45.58 37.41
CA GLY A 28 34.32 46.23 37.65
C GLY A 28 35.47 45.37 37.12
N ALA A 29 36.36 45.97 36.32
CA ALA A 29 37.52 45.32 35.73
C ALA A 29 38.53 44.89 36.80
N ALA A 30 38.81 43.58 36.89
CA ALA A 30 40.02 43.04 37.51
C ALA A 30 40.64 42.02 36.55
N VAL A 31 41.77 42.41 35.97
CA VAL A 31 42.58 41.62 35.04
C VAL A 31 43.28 40.51 35.83
N GLY A 32 42.91 39.26 35.59
CA GLY A 32 43.55 38.07 36.16
C GLY A 32 43.49 36.92 35.15
N THR A 33 44.61 36.66 34.50
CA THR A 33 44.84 35.55 33.57
C THR A 33 44.64 34.19 34.25
N ILE A 34 43.63 33.41 33.84
CA ILE A 34 43.56 31.92 33.83
C ILE A 34 42.21 31.50 33.19
N ALA A 35 42.23 30.42 32.39
CA ALA A 35 41.11 29.64 31.83
C ALA A 35 40.40 30.14 30.54
N LEU A 36 41.07 29.99 29.38
CA LEU A 36 40.44 29.94 28.05
C LEU A 36 39.88 28.53 27.74
N GLY A 37 38.91 28.07 28.54
CA GLY A 37 38.30 26.73 28.34
C GLY A 37 36.82 26.61 28.70
N ALA A 38 36.18 27.66 29.25
CA ALA A 38 34.84 27.57 29.82
C ALA A 38 33.77 28.48 29.17
N SER A 39 34.03 29.06 27.99
CA SER A 39 33.19 30.17 27.47
C SER A 39 32.48 29.93 26.14
N TYR A 40 32.53 28.73 25.54
CA TYR A 40 31.78 28.46 24.29
C TYR A 40 30.37 27.87 24.48
N LEU A 41 30.05 27.28 25.64
CA LEU A 41 28.72 26.68 25.89
C LEU A 41 27.73 27.61 26.63
N LEU A 42 28.20 28.66 27.30
CA LEU A 42 27.32 29.67 27.90
C LEU A 42 26.72 30.62 26.85
N LEU A 43 27.38 30.79 25.70
CA LEU A 43 26.83 31.52 24.55
C LEU A 43 25.94 30.66 23.64
N ALA A 44 26.02 29.32 23.73
CA ALA A 44 25.10 28.43 23.02
C ALA A 44 23.78 28.25 23.79
N GLY A 45 23.79 28.10 25.11
CA GLY A 45 22.58 27.86 25.91
C GLY A 45 21.64 29.08 26.04
N ALA A 46 22.19 30.28 26.26
CA ALA A 46 21.38 31.49 26.39
C ALA A 46 20.95 32.09 25.03
N ALA A 47 21.77 31.95 23.98
CA ALA A 47 21.36 32.34 22.63
C ALA A 47 20.32 31.37 22.03
N PHE A 48 20.35 30.08 22.40
CA PHE A 48 19.34 29.12 21.94
C PHE A 48 17.95 29.43 22.53
N LEU A 49 17.85 29.85 23.79
CA LEU A 49 16.57 30.23 24.41
C LEU A 49 16.01 31.57 23.90
N VAL A 50 16.87 32.56 23.62
CA VAL A 50 16.42 33.83 23.01
C VAL A 50 16.10 33.66 21.52
N SER A 51 16.79 32.77 20.80
CA SER A 51 16.48 32.47 19.39
C SER A 51 15.22 31.61 19.22
N GLN A 52 14.86 30.72 20.16
CA GLN A 52 13.61 29.95 20.08
C GLN A 52 12.35 30.78 20.31
N ALA A 53 12.44 31.94 20.98
CA ALA A 53 11.30 32.85 21.13
C ALA A 53 10.98 33.64 19.83
N PHE A 54 11.93 33.70 18.88
CA PHE A 54 11.80 34.46 17.63
C PHE A 54 12.14 33.66 16.35
N ALA A 55 12.45 32.37 16.44
CA ALA A 55 12.60 31.50 15.28
C ALA A 55 11.23 30.99 14.83
N PRO A 56 10.94 30.93 13.51
CA PRO A 56 9.77 30.22 13.02
C PRO A 56 9.79 28.80 13.58
N GLN A 57 8.68 28.35 14.19
CA GLN A 57 8.55 27.00 14.73
C GLN A 57 8.99 26.01 13.65
N LYS A 58 10.03 25.22 13.95
CA LYS A 58 10.44 24.14 13.06
C LYS A 58 9.31 23.11 12.98
N PRO A 59 9.02 22.54 11.80
CA PRO A 59 7.95 21.57 11.65
C PRO A 59 8.19 20.35 12.52
N GLU A 60 7.12 19.87 13.16
CA GLU A 60 7.14 18.64 13.92
C GLU A 60 7.36 17.41 13.04
N ALA A 61 7.83 16.32 13.63
CA ALA A 61 7.93 15.03 12.97
C ALA A 61 6.57 14.65 12.35
N PRO A 62 6.50 14.31 11.05
CA PRO A 62 5.24 13.98 10.40
C PRO A 62 4.63 12.73 11.02
N LYS A 63 3.30 12.68 11.04
CA LYS A 63 2.57 11.48 11.46
C LYS A 63 2.75 10.35 10.44
N PRO A 64 2.53 9.09 10.84
CA PRO A 64 2.58 7.97 9.90
C PRO A 64 1.70 8.16 8.65
N GLU A 65 0.53 8.79 8.78
CA GLU A 65 -0.39 9.01 7.66
C GLU A 65 0.12 10.05 6.66
N ASP A 66 0.88 11.05 7.12
CA ASP A 66 1.42 12.13 6.28
C ASP A 66 2.39 11.60 5.22
N GLY A 67 2.97 10.43 5.46
CA GLY A 67 3.88 9.76 4.56
C GLY A 67 3.21 9.03 3.40
N LYS A 68 1.88 8.97 3.32
CA LYS A 68 1.16 8.13 2.34
C LYS A 68 0.92 8.78 0.98
N PHE A 69 1.15 10.07 0.85
CA PHE A 69 0.91 10.78 -0.40
C PHE A 69 2.22 11.15 -1.10
N ASN A 70 2.22 11.05 -2.43
CA ASN A 70 3.35 11.55 -3.21
C ASN A 70 3.35 13.08 -3.20
N LEU A 71 4.43 13.68 -2.70
CA LEU A 71 4.51 15.12 -2.51
C LEU A 71 5.11 15.79 -3.75
N LYS A 72 4.37 16.76 -4.32
CA LYS A 72 4.85 17.63 -5.41
C LYS A 72 5.16 19.01 -4.85
N GLN A 73 6.44 19.27 -4.58
CA GLN A 73 6.95 20.56 -4.12
C GLN A 73 8.23 20.90 -4.87
N SER A 74 8.53 22.20 -5.04
CA SER A 74 9.69 22.62 -5.85
C SER A 74 11.03 22.12 -5.28
N VAL A 75 11.16 22.00 -3.96
CA VAL A 75 12.34 21.42 -3.28
C VAL A 75 11.87 20.78 -1.95
N PRO A 76 11.51 19.49 -1.94
CA PRO A 76 11.12 18.81 -0.71
C PRO A 76 12.35 18.57 0.20
N PRO A 77 12.22 18.70 1.54
CA PRO A 77 13.30 18.36 2.46
C PRO A 77 13.62 16.86 2.41
N LEU A 78 14.91 16.52 2.47
CA LEU A 78 15.42 15.14 2.49
C LEU A 78 14.77 14.30 3.59
N VAL A 79 14.43 13.05 3.27
CA VAL A 79 13.75 12.11 4.17
C VAL A 79 14.75 11.08 4.69
N TYR A 80 14.68 10.75 5.98
CA TYR A 80 15.43 9.67 6.59
C TYR A 80 14.47 8.61 7.09
N VAL A 81 14.82 7.34 6.86
CA VAL A 81 14.00 6.17 7.19
C VAL A 81 14.83 5.20 8.02
N LEU A 82 14.36 4.91 9.23
CA LEU A 82 14.98 3.99 10.18
C LEU A 82 14.03 2.83 10.47
N GLY A 83 14.54 1.60 10.43
CA GLY A 83 13.72 0.39 10.56
C GLY A 83 12.76 0.21 9.39
N ARG A 84 11.64 -0.49 9.62
CA ARG A 84 10.63 -0.76 8.60
C ARG A 84 9.50 0.27 8.69
N VAL A 85 9.17 0.96 7.59
CA VAL A 85 8.04 1.91 7.53
C VAL A 85 7.31 1.78 6.19
N LYS A 86 6.03 2.18 6.14
CA LYS A 86 5.33 2.43 4.87
C LYS A 86 5.38 3.92 4.56
N LYS A 87 5.89 4.29 3.38
CA LYS A 87 5.96 5.67 2.91
C LYS A 87 5.87 5.76 1.38
N ALA A 88 5.27 6.84 0.90
CA ALA A 88 5.29 7.34 -0.46
C ALA A 88 6.57 8.15 -0.73
N GLY A 89 6.86 8.46 -2.00
CA GLY A 89 8.06 9.21 -2.37
C GLY A 89 7.78 10.70 -2.62
N ASP A 90 8.82 11.52 -2.57
CA ASP A 90 8.76 12.92 -3.00
C ASP A 90 9.15 13.00 -4.49
N TYR A 91 8.39 13.75 -5.31
CA TYR A 91 8.64 13.81 -6.76
C TYR A 91 9.97 14.50 -7.09
N ALA A 92 10.80 13.83 -7.87
CA ALA A 92 11.98 14.40 -8.54
C ALA A 92 11.77 14.57 -10.05
N PHE A 93 10.90 13.75 -10.66
CA PHE A 93 10.54 13.82 -12.07
C PHE A 93 9.09 13.40 -12.27
N LEU A 94 8.35 14.13 -13.10
CA LEU A 94 7.00 13.78 -13.53
C LEU A 94 6.74 14.40 -14.89
N GLU A 95 6.83 13.60 -15.95
CA GLU A 95 6.58 14.03 -17.32
C GLU A 95 5.83 12.96 -18.10
N GLU A 96 5.15 13.37 -19.16
CA GLU A 96 4.39 12.51 -20.05
C GLU A 96 4.90 12.65 -21.48
N THR A 97 4.98 11.53 -22.20
CA THR A 97 5.20 11.54 -23.65
C THR A 97 4.53 10.34 -24.29
N GLN A 98 3.96 10.53 -25.48
CA GLN A 98 3.31 9.46 -26.27
C GLN A 98 2.24 8.66 -25.49
N GLY A 99 1.52 9.31 -24.57
CA GLY A 99 0.50 8.66 -23.74
C GLY A 99 1.08 7.79 -22.61
N VAL A 100 2.36 7.94 -22.27
CA VAL A 100 2.99 7.25 -21.13
C VAL A 100 3.48 8.28 -20.12
N ALA A 101 3.05 8.14 -18.88
CA ALA A 101 3.49 8.96 -17.75
C ALA A 101 4.68 8.30 -17.04
N PHE A 102 5.69 9.10 -16.73
CA PHE A 102 6.93 8.67 -16.11
C PHE A 102 7.18 9.45 -14.82
N HIS A 103 7.34 8.72 -13.72
CA HIS A 103 7.48 9.26 -12.38
C HIS A 103 8.82 8.81 -11.81
N VAL A 104 9.60 9.74 -11.25
CA VAL A 104 10.69 9.40 -10.32
C VAL A 104 10.37 10.02 -8.99
N THR A 105 10.40 9.19 -7.96
CA THR A 105 10.16 9.61 -6.59
C THR A 105 11.31 9.18 -5.69
N VAL A 106 11.67 10.04 -4.74
CA VAL A 106 12.71 9.80 -3.74
C VAL A 106 12.05 9.36 -2.44
N GLN A 107 12.38 8.17 -1.95
CA GLN A 107 11.83 7.65 -0.70
C GLN A 107 12.70 7.94 0.50
N ALA A 108 14.02 7.88 0.34
CA ALA A 108 14.98 8.10 1.42
C ALA A 108 16.28 8.73 0.89
N ALA A 109 16.89 9.58 1.71
CA ALA A 109 18.14 10.29 1.43
C ALA A 109 19.37 9.55 1.96
N HIS A 110 19.35 8.22 1.86
CA HIS A 110 20.45 7.34 2.22
C HIS A 110 20.23 5.97 1.57
N HIS A 111 21.27 5.13 1.63
CA HIS A 111 21.14 3.73 1.25
C HIS A 111 20.16 3.00 2.18
N ILE A 112 19.20 2.28 1.59
CA ILE A 112 18.19 1.47 2.29
C ILE A 112 18.52 -0.02 2.14
N LYS A 113 18.07 -0.84 3.10
CA LYS A 113 18.23 -2.29 3.02
C LYS A 113 17.46 -2.88 1.85
N GLY A 114 16.27 -2.35 1.56
CA GLY A 114 15.45 -2.82 0.45
C GLY A 114 13.99 -2.36 0.49
N TYR A 115 13.32 -2.51 -0.65
CA TYR A 115 11.86 -2.40 -0.76
C TYR A 115 11.24 -3.77 -0.46
N VAL A 116 10.29 -3.82 0.46
CA VAL A 116 9.65 -5.05 0.93
C VAL A 116 8.37 -5.33 0.16
N GLN A 117 7.54 -4.30 -0.05
CA GLN A 117 6.27 -4.40 -0.77
C GLN A 117 5.93 -3.05 -1.39
N HIS A 118 5.46 -3.05 -2.64
CA HIS A 118 4.95 -1.85 -3.31
C HIS A 118 3.43 -1.80 -3.23
N PHE A 119 2.89 -0.59 -3.27
CA PHE A 119 1.46 -0.32 -3.30
C PHE A 119 1.19 0.74 -4.37
N LEU A 120 0.10 0.57 -5.11
CA LEU A 120 -0.45 1.60 -5.98
C LEU A 120 -1.75 2.06 -5.34
N HIS A 121 -1.78 3.32 -4.90
CA HIS A 121 -2.76 3.81 -3.93
C HIS A 121 -2.74 2.96 -2.64
N ASP A 122 -3.82 2.24 -2.35
CA ASP A 122 -3.93 1.37 -1.19
C ASP A 122 -3.83 -0.13 -1.53
N GLU A 123 -3.60 -0.47 -2.80
CA GLU A 123 -3.58 -1.84 -3.29
C GLU A 123 -2.15 -2.37 -3.38
N ALA A 124 -1.90 -3.54 -2.79
CA ALA A 124 -0.58 -4.15 -2.74
C ALA A 124 -0.25 -4.78 -4.11
N VAL A 125 0.93 -4.50 -4.66
CA VAL A 125 1.29 -4.98 -6.00
C VAL A 125 2.46 -5.95 -6.00
N THR A 126 2.41 -6.92 -6.92
CA THR A 126 3.52 -7.83 -7.21
C THR A 126 4.21 -7.38 -8.49
N VAL A 127 5.54 -7.27 -8.44
CA VAL A 127 6.35 -6.81 -9.58
C VAL A 127 7.24 -7.96 -10.05
N SER A 128 7.17 -8.29 -11.34
CA SER A 128 8.02 -9.29 -11.99
C SER A 128 8.72 -8.65 -13.18
N SER A 129 10.05 -8.74 -13.24
CA SER A 129 10.87 -8.14 -14.32
C SER A 129 10.57 -6.65 -14.56
N GLY A 130 10.22 -5.92 -13.51
CA GLY A 130 9.88 -4.50 -13.58
C GLY A 130 8.44 -4.20 -13.96
N ILE A 131 7.59 -5.19 -14.27
CA ILE A 131 6.17 -5.02 -14.62
C ILE A 131 5.28 -5.45 -13.45
N VAL A 132 4.20 -4.71 -13.19
CA VAL A 132 3.19 -5.09 -12.19
C VAL A 132 2.36 -6.24 -12.75
N THR A 133 2.40 -7.40 -12.11
CA THR A 133 1.68 -8.61 -12.57
C THR A 133 0.46 -8.95 -11.72
N SER A 134 0.35 -8.33 -10.54
CA SER A 134 -0.81 -8.46 -9.66
C SER A 134 -0.98 -7.14 -8.92
N PRO A 135 -2.20 -6.62 -8.80
CA PRO A 135 -3.47 -7.14 -9.34
C PRO A 135 -3.52 -7.22 -10.88
N SER A 136 -4.30 -8.16 -11.42
CA SER A 136 -4.43 -8.42 -12.86
C SER A 136 -5.01 -7.25 -13.65
N HIS A 137 -5.78 -6.38 -13.00
CA HIS A 137 -6.42 -5.26 -13.69
C HIS A 137 -5.41 -4.21 -14.20
N PHE A 138 -4.18 -4.16 -13.67
CA PHE A 138 -3.13 -3.29 -14.22
C PHE A 138 -2.57 -3.80 -15.55
N GLU A 139 -2.84 -5.06 -15.91
CA GLU A 139 -2.28 -5.74 -17.09
C GLU A 139 -0.75 -5.52 -17.16
N ASP A 140 -0.20 -5.24 -18.34
CA ASP A 140 1.23 -4.90 -18.52
C ASP A 140 1.45 -3.37 -18.57
N ASN A 141 0.45 -2.56 -18.20
CA ASN A 141 0.46 -1.11 -18.39
C ASN A 141 1.25 -0.35 -17.32
N VAL A 142 1.64 -1.01 -16.23
CA VAL A 142 2.37 -0.38 -15.12
C VAL A 142 3.69 -1.10 -14.87
N ALA A 143 4.77 -0.32 -14.83
CA ALA A 143 6.11 -0.82 -14.51
C ALA A 143 6.74 -0.05 -13.35
N ILE A 144 7.43 -0.77 -12.47
CA ILE A 144 8.14 -0.25 -11.30
C ILE A 144 9.60 -0.71 -11.36
N GLU A 145 10.52 0.24 -11.34
CA GLU A 145 11.95 -0.02 -11.10
C GLU A 145 12.42 0.69 -9.84
N THR A 146 13.41 0.13 -9.15
CA THR A 146 13.89 0.67 -7.86
C THR A 146 15.40 0.84 -7.83
N ARG A 147 15.89 1.75 -6.99
CA ARG A 147 17.30 1.95 -6.66
C ARG A 147 17.42 2.11 -5.15
N LEU A 148 18.43 1.49 -4.55
CA LEU A 148 18.55 1.41 -3.09
C LEU A 148 19.28 2.60 -2.45
N GLY A 149 19.80 3.53 -3.25
CA GLY A 149 20.56 4.69 -2.76
C GLY A 149 22.07 4.47 -2.66
N ASP A 150 22.64 3.81 -3.67
CA ASP A 150 24.09 3.66 -3.80
C ASP A 150 24.79 5.03 -3.90
N ASN A 151 26.00 5.12 -3.34
CA ASN A 151 26.79 6.36 -3.36
C ASN A 151 27.05 6.86 -4.79
N ALA A 152 27.19 5.93 -5.73
CA ALA A 152 27.19 6.18 -7.17
C ALA A 152 26.04 5.34 -7.75
N SER A 153 24.90 5.98 -7.98
CA SER A 153 23.71 5.33 -8.51
C SER A 153 23.75 5.31 -10.04
N THR A 154 22.71 4.80 -10.67
CA THR A 154 22.52 4.84 -12.12
C THR A 154 21.21 5.51 -12.46
N ALA A 155 21.25 6.44 -13.41
CA ALA A 155 20.05 7.04 -13.96
C ALA A 155 19.19 5.96 -14.63
N TYR A 156 17.87 6.10 -14.53
CA TYR A 156 16.93 5.15 -15.14
C TYR A 156 17.05 5.19 -16.67
N PRO A 157 17.42 4.07 -17.34
CA PRO A 157 17.64 4.06 -18.78
C PRO A 157 16.40 4.46 -19.59
N ASN A 158 15.21 4.05 -19.12
CA ASN A 158 13.94 4.41 -19.74
C ASN A 158 13.75 5.93 -19.80
N ILE A 159 14.05 6.66 -18.72
CA ILE A 159 13.86 8.11 -18.71
C ILE A 159 14.83 8.80 -19.69
N ILE A 160 16.09 8.36 -19.73
CA ILE A 160 17.07 8.93 -20.66
C ILE A 160 16.64 8.70 -22.12
N ALA A 161 16.09 7.53 -22.42
CA ALA A 161 15.62 7.19 -23.76
C ALA A 161 14.45 8.08 -24.22
N TYR A 162 13.48 8.35 -23.34
CA TYR A 162 12.28 9.12 -23.68
C TYR A 162 12.45 10.64 -23.51
N PHE A 163 13.33 11.09 -22.61
CA PHE A 163 13.52 12.51 -22.27
C PHE A 163 14.99 12.97 -22.29
N PRO A 164 15.75 12.71 -23.37
CA PRO A 164 17.19 13.00 -23.40
C PRO A 164 17.52 14.50 -23.32
N ALA A 165 16.56 15.38 -23.65
CA ALA A 165 16.75 16.83 -23.63
C ALA A 165 16.70 17.44 -22.21
N ILE A 166 16.02 16.78 -21.27
CA ILE A 166 15.81 17.28 -19.89
C ILE A 166 16.38 16.35 -18.82
N TRP A 167 16.67 15.08 -19.15
CA TRP A 167 17.19 14.09 -18.22
C TRP A 167 18.28 13.23 -18.86
N GLY A 168 19.53 13.63 -18.65
CA GLY A 168 20.73 12.90 -19.09
C GLY A 168 21.29 11.88 -18.07
N PRO A 169 22.37 11.16 -18.44
CA PRO A 169 23.02 10.14 -17.61
C PRO A 169 23.53 10.63 -16.24
N ASP A 170 23.76 11.93 -16.08
CA ASP A 170 24.22 12.53 -14.83
C ASP A 170 23.12 12.65 -13.76
N HIS A 171 21.85 12.52 -14.14
CA HIS A 171 20.71 12.56 -13.22
C HIS A 171 20.50 11.20 -12.53
N ARG A 172 21.52 10.77 -11.79
CA ARG A 172 21.63 9.42 -11.21
C ARG A 172 20.90 9.24 -9.88
N GLY A 173 20.68 10.33 -9.15
CA GLY A 173 20.15 10.27 -7.77
C GLY A 173 21.14 9.62 -6.80
N ASP A 174 22.42 9.98 -6.88
CA ASP A 174 23.47 9.43 -6.01
C ASP A 174 23.13 9.58 -4.53
N GLY A 175 23.23 8.47 -3.77
CA GLY A 175 22.90 8.42 -2.35
C GLY A 175 21.41 8.48 -2.01
N LEU A 176 20.52 8.49 -3.01
CA LEU A 176 19.07 8.55 -2.81
C LEU A 176 18.42 7.22 -3.20
N ALA A 177 17.62 6.67 -2.28
CA ALA A 177 16.74 5.56 -2.61
C ALA A 177 15.56 6.10 -3.42
N THR A 178 15.41 5.62 -4.65
CA THR A 178 14.42 6.10 -5.60
C THR A 178 13.60 4.96 -6.17
N THR A 179 12.37 5.29 -6.56
CA THR A 179 11.57 4.44 -7.44
C THR A 179 11.20 5.19 -8.68
N PHE A 180 11.11 4.41 -9.75
CA PHE A 180 10.61 4.79 -11.04
C PHE A 180 9.28 4.07 -11.25
N LEU A 181 8.26 4.82 -11.67
CA LEU A 181 6.96 4.30 -12.05
C LEU A 181 6.66 4.77 -13.47
N ARG A 182 6.35 3.82 -14.35
CA ARG A 182 5.86 4.04 -15.71
C ARG A 182 4.41 3.59 -15.78
N VAL A 183 3.55 4.46 -16.29
CA VAL A 183 2.11 4.21 -16.43
C VAL A 183 1.69 4.51 -17.87
N GLU A 184 1.22 3.50 -18.59
CA GLU A 184 0.68 3.64 -19.95
C GLU A 184 -0.79 4.09 -19.91
N SER A 185 -1.17 4.99 -20.81
CA SER A 185 -2.58 5.35 -21.00
C SER A 185 -3.34 4.23 -21.68
N VAL A 186 -4.58 4.03 -21.23
CA VAL A 186 -5.51 3.05 -21.82
C VAL A 186 -6.66 3.75 -22.55
N PRO A 187 -7.33 3.07 -23.50
CA PRO A 187 -8.55 3.58 -24.11
C PRO A 187 -9.58 4.01 -23.07
N ALA A 188 -10.37 5.04 -23.38
CA ALA A 188 -11.32 5.62 -22.42
C ALA A 188 -12.33 4.60 -21.86
N GLU A 189 -12.67 3.57 -22.65
CA GLU A 189 -13.56 2.47 -22.25
C GLU A 189 -12.96 1.51 -21.22
N ASP A 190 -11.63 1.42 -21.15
CA ASP A 190 -10.90 0.58 -20.21
C ASP A 190 -10.37 1.34 -18.99
N LEU A 191 -10.47 2.68 -18.99
CA LEU A 191 -9.89 3.53 -17.95
C LEU A 191 -10.38 3.16 -16.54
N GLN A 192 -11.68 2.92 -16.35
CA GLN A 192 -12.24 2.55 -15.03
C GLN A 192 -11.99 1.08 -14.66
N ARG A 193 -11.64 0.25 -15.65
CA ARG A 193 -11.26 -1.15 -15.45
C ARG A 193 -9.81 -1.22 -14.98
N VAL A 194 -8.89 -0.59 -15.70
CA VAL A 194 -7.44 -0.64 -15.45
C VAL A 194 -7.01 0.33 -14.35
N TYR A 195 -7.57 1.55 -14.32
CA TYR A 195 -7.20 2.62 -13.39
C TYR A 195 -8.42 3.18 -12.62
N PRO A 196 -9.08 2.38 -11.78
CA PRO A 196 -10.29 2.80 -11.06
C PRO A 196 -10.09 3.99 -10.12
N SER A 197 -8.91 4.10 -9.52
CA SER A 197 -8.53 5.20 -8.63
C SER A 197 -7.85 6.35 -9.37
N GLY A 198 -7.90 6.33 -10.71
CA GLY A 198 -7.14 7.24 -11.56
C GLY A 198 -5.67 6.86 -11.64
N MET A 199 -4.81 7.85 -11.90
CA MET A 199 -3.38 7.63 -12.10
C MET A 199 -2.73 6.99 -10.87
N PRO A 200 -2.08 5.81 -11.01
CA PRO A 200 -1.43 5.10 -9.92
C PRO A 200 -0.48 5.96 -9.10
N GLN A 201 -0.62 5.91 -7.78
CA GLN A 201 0.29 6.58 -6.84
C GLN A 201 1.12 5.56 -6.06
N LEU A 202 2.42 5.52 -6.32
CA LEU A 202 3.32 4.55 -5.71
C LEU A 202 3.62 4.87 -4.24
N GLN A 203 3.40 3.88 -3.38
CA GLN A 203 3.89 3.83 -2.00
C GLN A 203 4.68 2.53 -1.79
N ALA A 204 5.55 2.47 -0.79
CA ALA A 204 6.27 1.25 -0.47
C ALA A 204 6.44 1.03 1.03
N ILE A 205 6.45 -0.25 1.44
CA ILE A 205 7.05 -0.68 2.71
C ILE A 205 8.54 -0.84 2.46
N ILE A 206 9.34 -0.14 3.27
CA ILE A 206 10.78 0.01 3.08
C ILE A 206 11.48 -0.46 4.34
N ASP A 207 12.47 -1.34 4.19
CA ASP A 207 13.51 -1.52 5.20
C ASP A 207 14.55 -0.43 5.01
N GLY A 208 14.58 0.52 5.93
CA GLY A 208 15.35 1.75 5.86
C GLY A 208 16.86 1.58 5.99
N HIS A 209 17.50 2.51 6.68
CA HIS A 209 18.95 2.64 6.68
C HIS A 209 19.65 1.34 7.12
N ASP A 210 20.56 0.85 6.27
CA ASP A 210 21.32 -0.39 6.50
C ASP A 210 22.79 -0.16 6.85
N ARG A 211 23.18 1.09 7.10
CA ARG A 211 24.53 1.44 7.56
C ARG A 211 24.52 1.98 8.98
N LEU A 212 23.57 1.52 9.79
CA LEU A 212 23.51 1.85 11.21
C LEU A 212 24.63 1.10 11.93
N ILE A 213 25.47 1.83 12.65
CA ILE A 213 26.60 1.24 13.36
C ILE A 213 26.10 0.73 14.70
N ASP A 214 26.20 -0.58 14.90
CA ASP A 214 25.85 -1.19 16.18
C ASP A 214 26.99 -0.93 17.19
N PRO A 215 26.72 -0.27 18.33
CA PRO A 215 27.75 0.07 19.32
C PRO A 215 28.40 -1.17 19.97
N ARG A 216 27.81 -2.35 19.87
CA ARG A 216 28.36 -3.60 20.43
C ARG A 216 29.45 -4.20 19.54
N THR A 217 29.28 -4.09 18.23
CA THR A 217 30.16 -4.74 17.24
C THR A 217 31.02 -3.76 16.46
N GLY A 218 30.63 -2.48 16.41
CA GLY A 218 31.23 -1.46 15.55
C GLY A 218 30.93 -1.63 14.06
N LEU A 219 30.10 -2.62 13.69
CA LEU A 219 29.77 -2.94 12.31
C LEU A 219 28.51 -2.21 11.86
N ALA A 220 28.48 -1.87 10.57
CA ALA A 220 27.33 -1.25 9.92
C ALA A 220 26.33 -2.32 9.49
N GLY A 221 25.03 -2.10 9.73
CA GLY A 221 23.98 -3.00 9.31
C GLY A 221 22.58 -2.39 9.40
N TYR A 222 21.60 -3.13 8.88
CA TYR A 222 20.18 -2.82 9.11
C TYR A 222 19.77 -3.24 10.53
N SER A 223 18.95 -2.41 11.17
CA SER A 223 18.42 -2.69 12.49
C SER A 223 17.03 -2.10 12.66
N THR A 224 16.26 -2.66 13.60
CA THR A 224 15.01 -2.08 14.12
C THR A 224 15.14 -1.67 15.59
N ASN A 225 16.35 -1.77 16.16
CA ASN A 225 16.65 -1.49 17.56
C ASN A 225 16.71 0.04 17.81
N LEU A 226 15.85 0.51 18.71
CA LEU A 226 15.64 1.94 18.93
C LEU A 226 16.83 2.64 19.63
N ALA A 227 17.63 1.92 20.42
CA ALA A 227 18.87 2.48 20.97
C ALA A 227 19.91 2.73 19.88
N ILE A 228 19.99 1.84 18.88
CA ILE A 228 20.86 2.03 17.72
C ILE A 228 20.38 3.21 16.86
N PHE A 229 19.07 3.40 16.71
CA PHE A 229 18.53 4.60 16.04
C PHE A 229 18.98 5.87 16.73
N ARG A 230 18.88 5.89 18.06
CA ARG A 230 19.28 7.05 18.86
C ARG A 230 20.78 7.33 18.80
N TYR A 231 21.59 6.27 18.85
CA TYR A 231 23.05 6.34 18.69
C TYR A 231 23.45 6.93 17.33
N TRP A 232 22.84 6.45 16.24
CA TRP A 232 23.02 7.02 14.90
C TRP A 232 22.55 8.48 14.85
N HIS A 233 21.37 8.79 15.38
CA HIS A 233 20.81 10.13 15.35
C HIS A 233 21.70 11.15 16.08
N LEU A 234 22.31 10.79 17.21
CA LEU A 234 23.27 11.66 17.91
C LEU A 234 24.52 11.93 17.08
N THR A 235 24.97 10.97 16.27
CA THR A 235 26.21 11.07 15.49
C THR A 235 26.00 11.56 14.05
N HIS A 236 24.74 11.77 13.64
CA HIS A 236 24.40 12.20 12.29
C HIS A 236 24.19 13.73 12.18
N PRO A 237 24.51 14.36 11.03
CA PRO A 237 24.24 15.78 10.78
C PRO A 237 22.81 16.26 11.01
N VAL A 238 21.83 15.36 10.89
CA VAL A 238 20.39 15.66 11.07
C VAL A 238 19.92 15.50 12.52
N GLY A 239 20.83 15.15 13.43
CA GLY A 239 20.53 15.04 14.86
C GLY A 239 21.55 15.78 15.71
N GLY A 240 22.31 15.03 16.53
CA GLY A 240 23.18 15.60 17.57
C GLY A 240 24.51 16.18 17.08
N LYS A 241 24.97 15.80 15.87
CA LYS A 241 26.29 16.20 15.32
C LYS A 241 27.49 15.88 16.23
N LEU A 242 27.35 14.87 17.08
CA LEU A 242 28.43 14.37 17.92
C LEU A 242 29.30 13.40 17.12
N THR A 243 30.55 13.22 17.56
CA THR A 243 31.39 12.12 17.10
C THR A 243 31.12 10.89 17.93
N ARG A 244 31.53 9.71 17.45
CA ARG A 244 31.42 8.47 18.25
C ARG A 244 32.31 8.51 19.49
N ASP A 245 33.38 9.28 19.46
CA ASP A 245 34.31 9.43 20.59
C ASP A 245 33.70 10.23 21.75
N ASP A 246 32.74 11.12 21.44
CA ASP A 246 31.93 11.85 22.42
C ASP A 246 30.91 10.96 23.14
N LEU A 247 30.65 9.75 22.62
CA LEU A 247 29.70 8.80 23.20
C LEU A 247 30.44 7.70 23.98
N TYR A 248 29.90 7.34 25.15
CA TYR A 248 30.46 6.23 25.92
C TYR A 248 29.90 4.89 25.43
N THR A 249 30.59 4.28 24.46
CA THR A 249 30.16 3.07 23.74
C THR A 249 29.63 1.93 24.63
N PRO A 250 30.23 1.58 25.79
CA PRO A 250 29.70 0.48 26.62
C PRO A 250 28.27 0.70 27.13
N ASP A 251 27.87 1.94 27.45
CA ASP A 251 26.50 2.23 27.87
C ASP A 251 25.52 2.06 26.70
N TRP A 252 25.92 2.49 25.50
CA TRP A 252 25.13 2.34 24.29
C TRP A 252 25.02 0.88 23.85
N ALA A 253 26.09 0.09 24.01
CA ALA A 253 26.10 -1.35 23.81
C ALA A 253 25.11 -2.04 24.76
N HIS A 254 25.14 -1.69 26.05
CA HIS A 254 24.18 -2.20 27.03
C HIS A 254 22.72 -1.81 26.70
N ALA A 255 22.48 -0.57 26.26
CA ALA A 255 21.15 -0.15 25.83
C ALA A 255 20.65 -0.96 24.62
N ALA A 256 21.52 -1.24 23.64
CA ALA A 256 21.17 -2.10 22.52
C ALA A 256 20.82 -3.53 22.96
N ASP A 257 21.56 -4.11 23.92
CA ASP A 257 21.24 -5.42 24.50
C ASP A 257 19.90 -5.43 25.23
N VAL A 258 19.57 -4.37 25.98
CA VAL A 258 18.26 -4.23 26.65
C VAL A 258 17.12 -4.14 25.62
N CYS A 259 17.31 -3.42 24.53
CA CYS A 259 16.32 -3.37 23.45
C CYS A 259 16.09 -4.75 22.80
N ASP A 260 17.15 -5.58 22.68
CA ASP A 260 17.12 -6.93 22.10
C ASP A 260 16.61 -8.03 23.06
N GLN A 261 16.27 -7.70 24.31
CA GLN A 261 15.68 -8.66 25.24
C GLN A 261 14.35 -9.19 24.69
N THR A 262 14.11 -10.48 24.87
CA THR A 262 12.86 -11.11 24.45
C THR A 262 11.76 -10.86 25.49
N VAL A 263 10.60 -10.40 25.04
CA VAL A 263 9.38 -10.25 25.85
C VAL A 263 8.26 -11.10 25.26
N VAL A 264 7.34 -11.53 26.12
CA VAL A 264 6.16 -12.32 25.72
C VAL A 264 4.97 -11.40 25.57
N ASN A 265 4.17 -11.60 24.52
CA ASN A 265 2.92 -10.87 24.30
C ASN A 265 1.72 -11.60 24.89
N ARG A 266 0.55 -10.96 24.91
CA ARG A 266 -0.69 -11.52 25.46
C ARG A 266 -1.10 -12.88 24.89
N SER A 267 -0.68 -13.18 23.66
CA SER A 267 -1.02 -14.43 22.96
C SER A 267 0.01 -15.53 23.20
N GLY A 268 1.04 -15.29 24.04
CA GLY A 268 2.14 -16.21 24.30
C GLY A 268 3.25 -16.18 23.24
N GLY A 269 3.13 -15.34 22.21
CA GLY A 269 4.18 -15.11 21.23
C GLY A 269 5.31 -14.27 21.81
N THR A 270 6.47 -14.26 21.15
CA THR A 270 7.64 -13.49 21.58
C THR A 270 7.97 -12.36 20.63
N GLU A 271 8.39 -11.22 21.15
CA GLU A 271 8.92 -10.09 20.40
C GLU A 271 10.11 -9.46 21.14
N LYS A 272 10.79 -8.52 20.49
CA LYS A 272 11.91 -7.80 21.10
C LYS A 272 11.44 -6.60 21.92
N ARG A 273 12.16 -6.28 22.99
CA ARG A 273 11.72 -5.33 24.01
C ARG A 273 11.47 -3.94 23.44
N TYR A 274 12.42 -3.37 22.71
CA TYR A 274 12.33 -1.99 22.22
C TYR A 274 12.77 -1.89 20.76
N HIS A 275 11.85 -2.27 19.86
CA HIS A 275 12.06 -2.22 18.42
C HIS A 275 10.95 -1.44 17.73
N GLY A 276 11.27 -0.88 16.58
CA GLY A 276 10.31 -0.10 15.82
C GLY A 276 10.85 0.41 14.50
N GLY A 277 10.19 1.45 14.00
CA GLY A 277 10.54 2.12 12.76
C GLY A 277 10.05 3.55 12.77
N LEU A 278 10.87 4.46 12.26
CA LEU A 278 10.63 5.89 12.28
C LEU A 278 11.12 6.50 10.98
N TRP A 279 10.35 7.43 10.44
CA TRP A 279 10.84 8.30 9.38
C TRP A 279 10.62 9.76 9.77
N PHE A 280 11.46 10.63 9.24
CA PHE A 280 11.39 12.07 9.47
C PHE A 280 12.11 12.81 8.35
N ARG A 281 11.93 14.13 8.31
CA ARG A 281 12.59 15.01 7.35
C ARG A 281 13.77 15.74 7.99
N ALA A 282 14.79 16.06 7.21
CA ALA A 282 16.01 16.72 7.67
C ALA A 282 15.78 18.09 8.32
N ASN A 283 14.67 18.75 8.01
CA ASN A 283 14.29 20.05 8.58
C ASN A 283 13.45 19.94 9.87
N ASN A 284 13.05 18.73 10.28
CA ASN A 284 12.37 18.53 11.56
C ASN A 284 13.29 18.90 12.72
N ASP A 285 12.68 19.21 13.88
CA ASP A 285 13.46 19.51 15.09
C ASP A 285 14.19 18.25 15.59
N PRO A 286 15.55 18.22 15.57
CA PRO A 286 16.29 17.06 16.04
C PRO A 286 16.03 16.77 17.52
N VAL A 287 15.69 17.76 18.34
CA VAL A 287 15.36 17.51 19.75
C VAL A 287 14.08 16.70 19.86
N GLN A 288 13.05 17.02 19.08
CA GLN A 288 11.82 16.25 19.03
C GLN A 288 12.04 14.82 18.53
N ILE A 289 12.81 14.64 17.45
CA ILE A 289 13.15 13.30 16.91
C ILE A 289 13.90 12.47 17.96
N GLY A 290 14.87 13.08 18.64
CA GLY A 290 15.57 12.44 19.75
C GLY A 290 14.62 12.01 20.87
N ARG A 291 13.69 12.89 21.29
CA ARG A 291 12.69 12.58 22.33
C ARG A 291 11.77 11.43 21.95
N LEU A 292 11.37 11.29 20.67
CA LEU A 292 10.58 10.16 20.20
C LEU A 292 11.34 8.84 20.39
N MET A 293 12.61 8.79 20.01
CA MET A 293 13.47 7.61 20.19
C MET A 293 13.73 7.33 21.68
N ASP A 294 14.00 8.37 22.47
CA ASP A 294 14.27 8.28 23.91
C ASP A 294 13.05 7.71 24.65
N GLN A 295 11.84 8.21 24.35
CA GLN A 295 10.60 7.68 24.93
C GLN A 295 10.30 6.25 24.46
N ALA A 296 10.51 5.95 23.18
CA ALA A 296 10.19 4.63 22.63
C ALA A 296 11.07 3.52 23.24
N ALA A 297 12.33 3.80 23.54
CA ALA A 297 13.25 2.84 24.18
C ALA A 297 13.49 3.09 25.69
N GLU A 298 12.74 4.00 26.31
CA GLU A 298 12.89 4.37 27.72
C GLU A 298 14.32 4.79 28.11
N LEU A 299 15.01 5.48 27.20
CA LEU A 299 16.39 5.92 27.35
C LEU A 299 16.47 7.23 28.14
N VAL A 300 17.48 7.33 29.00
CA VAL A 300 17.82 8.59 29.68
C VAL A 300 19.29 8.91 29.41
N LEU A 301 19.53 9.96 28.63
CA LEU A 301 20.87 10.44 28.32
C LEU A 301 21.42 11.20 29.52
N TYR A 302 22.72 11.03 29.78
CA TYR A 302 23.41 11.75 30.84
C TYR A 302 24.86 12.05 30.44
N GLU A 303 25.42 13.10 31.03
CA GLU A 303 26.82 13.44 30.89
C GLU A 303 27.62 12.68 31.97
N ARG A 304 28.64 11.94 31.56
CA ARG A 304 29.50 11.18 32.46
C ARG A 304 30.61 12.07 33.04
N PRO A 305 31.28 11.65 34.13
CA PRO A 305 32.39 12.41 34.72
C PRO A 305 33.57 12.65 33.76
N ASP A 306 33.72 11.81 32.72
CA ASP A 306 34.75 11.91 31.69
C ASP A 306 34.36 12.85 30.52
N GLY A 307 33.22 13.54 30.63
CA GLY A 307 32.71 14.46 29.61
C GLY A 307 32.02 13.77 28.43
N LYS A 308 31.94 12.43 28.42
CA LYS A 308 31.23 11.68 27.37
C LYS A 308 29.74 11.59 27.66
N VAL A 309 28.96 11.40 26.61
CA VAL A 309 27.51 11.16 26.71
C VAL A 309 27.25 9.66 26.89
N GLY A 310 26.74 9.32 28.07
CA GLY A 310 26.23 7.99 28.41
C GLY A 310 24.72 7.89 28.22
N VAL A 311 24.20 6.68 28.34
CA VAL A 311 22.77 6.40 28.30
C VAL A 311 22.39 5.37 29.34
N HIS A 312 21.33 5.64 30.10
CA HIS A 312 20.68 4.62 30.91
C HIS A 312 19.63 3.92 30.04
N ALA A 313 19.77 2.59 29.93
CA ALA A 313 18.83 1.76 29.21
C ALA A 313 17.44 1.72 29.89
N GLY A 314 16.41 1.34 29.12
CA GLY A 314 15.04 1.16 29.60
C GLY A 314 14.84 -0.09 30.47
N THR A 315 15.67 -0.30 31.48
CA THR A 315 15.56 -1.40 32.44
C THR A 315 15.83 -0.92 33.85
N PHE A 316 15.38 -1.69 34.84
CA PHE A 316 15.75 -1.44 36.22
C PHE A 316 17.22 -1.81 36.45
N VAL A 317 17.95 -0.90 37.09
CA VAL A 317 19.29 -1.15 37.63
C VAL A 317 19.23 -0.82 39.11
N ALA A 318 19.64 -1.76 39.95
CA ALA A 318 19.66 -1.56 41.40
C ALA A 318 20.55 -0.33 41.73
N PRO A 319 20.06 0.63 42.53
CA PRO A 319 20.86 1.79 42.90
C PRO A 319 22.12 1.40 43.66
N ASP A 320 23.24 2.00 43.29
CA ASP A 320 24.52 1.91 44.00
C ASP A 320 24.74 3.08 44.97
N VAL A 321 24.03 4.19 44.78
CA VAL A 321 24.01 5.33 45.72
C VAL A 321 22.88 5.14 46.72
N ARG A 322 23.23 5.13 48.01
CA ARG A 322 22.29 5.09 49.14
C ARG A 322 22.49 6.31 50.03
N LEU A 323 21.47 7.17 50.11
CA LEU A 323 21.42 8.35 50.97
C LEU A 323 20.62 8.05 52.24
N THR A 324 21.21 8.29 53.40
CA THR A 324 20.60 8.14 54.72
C THR A 324 20.18 9.50 55.29
N ALA A 325 19.42 9.50 56.39
CA ALA A 325 18.97 10.75 57.01
C ALA A 325 20.11 11.73 57.34
N ASP A 326 21.30 11.23 57.69
CA ASP A 326 22.48 12.06 58.00
C ASP A 326 23.08 12.73 56.76
N ASP A 327 22.85 12.17 55.57
CA ASP A 327 23.32 12.72 54.29
C ASP A 327 22.43 13.85 53.76
N LEU A 328 21.22 13.98 54.31
CA LEU A 328 20.16 14.85 53.80
C LEU A 328 20.04 16.13 54.63
N ILE A 329 20.03 17.27 53.95
CA ILE A 329 19.82 18.59 54.56
C ILE A 329 18.34 18.94 54.58
N SER A 330 17.64 18.66 53.47
CA SER A 330 16.19 18.87 53.40
C SER A 330 15.53 17.89 52.45
N VAL A 331 14.31 17.50 52.81
CA VAL A 331 13.48 16.56 52.02
C VAL A 331 12.05 17.10 51.97
N ASN A 332 11.59 17.44 50.77
CA ASN A 332 10.20 17.73 50.50
C ASN A 332 9.56 16.53 49.81
N PHE A 333 8.61 15.89 50.48
CA PHE A 333 7.94 14.67 50.00
C PHE A 333 6.46 14.97 49.78
N ASP A 334 5.98 14.80 48.55
CA ASP A 334 4.57 14.87 48.17
C ASP A 334 4.06 13.46 47.85
N PRO A 335 3.11 12.90 48.61
CA PRO A 335 2.55 11.57 48.33
C PRO A 335 1.73 11.49 47.03
N ASN A 336 1.53 12.60 46.31
CA ASN A 336 0.83 12.68 45.02
C ASN A 336 -0.61 12.13 45.05
N LYS A 337 -1.35 12.42 46.12
CA LYS A 337 -2.76 11.96 46.30
C LYS A 337 -3.81 12.87 45.65
N ARG A 338 -3.40 13.96 45.00
CA ARG A 338 -4.32 15.00 44.49
C ARG A 338 -4.94 14.55 43.17
N ARG A 339 -6.27 14.69 43.04
CA ARG A 339 -7.02 14.35 41.80
C ARG A 339 -6.55 15.10 40.56
N SER A 340 -5.94 16.28 40.72
CA SER A 340 -5.44 17.08 39.61
C SER A 340 -4.14 16.56 38.99
N THR A 341 -3.41 15.67 39.66
CA THR A 341 -2.08 15.22 39.23
C THR A 341 -2.00 13.72 38.95
N ASN A 342 -2.77 12.90 39.65
CA ASN A 342 -2.80 11.46 39.45
C ASN A 342 -3.74 11.07 38.29
N VAL A 343 -3.59 9.85 37.76
CA VAL A 343 -4.36 9.34 36.61
C VAL A 343 -5.01 8.00 36.94
N LEU A 344 -6.19 7.76 36.38
CA LEU A 344 -6.96 6.52 36.53
C LEU A 344 -6.71 5.54 35.37
N ALA A 345 -6.32 6.07 34.20
CA ALA A 345 -5.90 5.27 33.07
C ALA A 345 -4.91 6.01 32.16
N VAL A 346 -4.20 5.25 31.32
CA VAL A 346 -3.34 5.75 30.25
C VAL A 346 -3.81 5.18 28.92
N ARG A 347 -4.04 6.06 27.94
CA ARG A 347 -4.30 5.72 26.54
C ARG A 347 -2.99 5.70 25.79
N GLY A 348 -2.77 4.72 24.91
CA GLY A 348 -1.59 4.66 24.06
C GLY A 348 -1.93 4.70 22.59
N ARG A 349 -1.08 5.36 21.81
CA ARG A 349 -1.16 5.44 20.36
C ARG A 349 0.17 5.09 19.73
N TYR A 350 0.14 4.18 18.77
CA TYR A 350 1.31 3.64 18.10
C TYR A 350 1.06 3.45 16.61
N THR A 351 2.10 3.27 15.83
CA THR A 351 1.99 2.96 14.40
C THR A 351 1.69 1.46 14.25
N ASP A 352 0.55 1.06 13.69
CA ASP A 352 0.20 -0.35 13.54
C ASP A 352 0.52 -0.86 12.12
N PRO A 353 1.55 -1.73 11.96
CA PRO A 353 1.88 -2.31 10.65
C PRO A 353 0.72 -3.11 10.03
N ALA A 354 -0.11 -3.76 10.86
CA ALA A 354 -1.24 -4.56 10.40
C ALA A 354 -2.42 -3.69 9.89
N LYS A 355 -2.47 -2.41 10.29
CA LYS A 355 -3.41 -1.40 9.75
C LYS A 355 -2.77 -0.53 8.67
N GLY A 356 -1.78 -1.06 7.96
CA GLY A 356 -1.08 -0.35 6.88
C GLY A 356 -0.26 0.83 7.38
N TYR A 357 0.38 0.68 8.55
CA TYR A 357 1.20 1.70 9.21
C TYR A 357 0.44 3.00 9.53
N ASN A 358 -0.82 2.88 9.94
CA ASN A 358 -1.60 3.99 10.48
C ASN A 358 -1.43 4.09 11.99
N THR A 359 -1.67 5.28 12.55
CA THR A 359 -1.81 5.47 13.99
C THR A 359 -3.03 4.71 14.48
N ALA A 360 -2.83 3.85 15.47
CA ALA A 360 -3.88 3.07 16.10
C ALA A 360 -3.83 3.25 17.61
N ASP A 361 -5.00 3.19 18.24
CA ASP A 361 -5.10 3.13 19.70
C ASP A 361 -4.77 1.71 20.19
N ALA A 362 -3.93 1.64 21.22
CA ALA A 362 -3.71 0.43 22.00
C ALA A 362 -4.81 0.26 23.05
N ALA A 363 -4.92 -0.93 23.62
CA ALA A 363 -5.84 -1.19 24.72
C ALA A 363 -5.53 -0.25 25.90
N ILE A 364 -6.55 0.37 26.48
CA ILE A 364 -6.37 1.32 27.58
C ILE A 364 -5.83 0.57 28.81
N TYR A 365 -4.76 1.12 29.41
CA TYR A 365 -4.22 0.60 30.66
C TYR A 365 -4.85 1.32 31.85
N GLY A 366 -5.42 0.58 32.79
CA GLY A 366 -6.18 1.11 33.93
C GLY A 366 -7.68 1.21 33.67
N VAL A 367 -8.40 1.89 34.56
CA VAL A 367 -9.87 2.02 34.49
C VAL A 367 -10.21 3.48 34.22
N PRO A 368 -10.52 3.86 32.97
CA PRO A 368 -10.76 5.26 32.61
C PRO A 368 -12.08 5.83 33.14
N TYR A 369 -13.08 4.97 33.41
CA TYR A 369 -14.44 5.37 33.77
C TYR A 369 -14.97 4.65 35.03
N PRO A 370 -14.33 4.80 36.21
CA PRO A 370 -14.85 4.18 37.43
C PRO A 370 -16.10 4.89 37.98
N SER A 371 -16.38 6.14 37.55
CA SER A 371 -17.54 6.99 37.87
C SER A 371 -17.46 8.31 37.05
N ASP A 372 -18.10 9.41 37.48
CA ASP A 372 -18.03 10.77 36.88
C ASP A 372 -16.63 11.44 36.91
N ASP A 373 -15.55 10.69 37.19
CA ASP A 373 -14.17 11.22 37.24
C ASP A 373 -13.35 10.62 36.10
N GLU A 374 -13.10 11.42 35.06
CA GLU A 374 -12.24 11.03 33.94
C GLU A 374 -10.86 11.66 34.07
N ARG A 375 -9.87 10.86 34.47
CA ARG A 375 -8.48 11.29 34.60
C ARG A 375 -7.58 10.39 33.78
N THR A 376 -7.38 10.76 32.53
CA THR A 376 -6.57 9.98 31.59
C THR A 376 -5.35 10.76 31.13
N LYS A 377 -4.29 10.04 30.80
CA LYS A 377 -3.10 10.57 30.13
C LYS A 377 -2.90 9.82 28.82
N THR A 378 -2.42 10.50 27.79
CA THR A 378 -2.08 9.86 26.52
C THR A 378 -0.57 9.72 26.38
N VAL A 379 -0.13 8.55 25.94
CA VAL A 379 1.22 8.28 25.43
C VAL A 379 1.10 8.04 23.94
N GLU A 380 1.76 8.84 23.13
CA GLU A 380 1.74 8.70 21.68
C GLU A 380 3.17 8.65 21.18
N ASN A 381 3.51 7.62 20.42
CA ASN A 381 4.84 7.48 19.86
C ASN A 381 4.81 6.73 18.52
N GLN A 382 5.11 7.45 17.45
CA GLN A 382 5.10 6.92 16.08
C GLN A 382 6.26 5.99 15.73
N ALA A 383 7.32 5.95 16.55
CA ALA A 383 8.41 4.99 16.38
C ALA A 383 8.02 3.59 16.86
N VAL A 384 7.03 3.48 17.75
CA VAL A 384 6.55 2.21 18.30
C VAL A 384 5.63 1.53 17.29
N GLN A 385 5.92 0.27 16.99
CA GLN A 385 5.21 -0.51 15.97
C GLN A 385 4.53 -1.79 16.47
N SER A 386 4.44 -1.96 17.79
CA SER A 386 3.79 -3.10 18.41
C SER A 386 2.86 -2.66 19.53
N HIS A 387 1.70 -3.32 19.60
CA HIS A 387 0.72 -3.15 20.66
C HIS A 387 1.32 -3.41 22.05
N ASN A 388 2.02 -4.53 22.21
CA ASN A 388 2.62 -4.93 23.48
C ASN A 388 3.67 -3.92 23.95
N HIS A 389 4.48 -3.39 23.02
CA HIS A 389 5.45 -2.35 23.33
C HIS A 389 4.76 -1.07 23.83
N MET A 390 3.71 -0.61 23.14
CA MET A 390 2.94 0.54 23.61
C MET A 390 2.26 0.28 24.97
N ALA A 391 1.71 -0.91 25.19
CA ALA A 391 1.11 -1.28 26.47
C ALA A 391 2.11 -1.25 27.64
N ARG A 392 3.36 -1.68 27.42
CA ARG A 392 4.45 -1.55 28.40
C ARG A 392 4.77 -0.09 28.71
N LEU A 393 4.83 0.78 27.71
CA LEU A 393 5.03 2.22 27.92
C LEU A 393 3.86 2.85 28.68
N GLN A 394 2.61 2.44 28.40
CA GLN A 394 1.45 2.88 29.16
C GLN A 394 1.54 2.51 30.63
N ALA A 395 1.96 1.28 30.95
CA ALA A 395 2.12 0.83 32.33
C ALA A 395 3.18 1.64 33.08
N ILE A 396 4.33 1.88 32.46
CA ILE A 396 5.39 2.73 33.02
C ILE A 396 4.87 4.16 33.24
N ALA A 397 4.20 4.74 32.24
CA ALA A 397 3.63 6.07 32.34
C ALA A 397 2.55 6.18 33.43
N TYR A 398 1.75 5.13 33.63
CA TYR A 398 0.75 5.05 34.69
C TYR A 398 1.40 5.05 36.07
N ILE A 399 2.43 4.21 36.28
CA ILE A 399 3.17 4.13 37.54
C ILE A 399 3.82 5.49 37.85
N ARG A 400 4.52 6.09 36.88
CA ARG A 400 5.19 7.39 37.07
C ARG A 400 4.22 8.55 37.33
N ALA A 401 3.08 8.58 36.66
CA ALA A 401 2.08 9.63 36.86
C ALA A 401 1.47 9.59 38.27
N ASN A 402 1.36 8.38 38.85
CA ASN A 402 0.79 8.15 40.18
C ASN A 402 1.83 8.06 41.31
N ALA A 403 3.13 8.07 40.98
CA ALA A 403 4.21 7.96 41.95
C ALA A 403 4.28 9.18 42.90
N PRO A 404 4.62 8.98 44.19
CA PRO A 404 5.02 10.05 45.08
C PRO A 404 6.20 10.85 44.51
N ARG A 405 6.23 12.15 44.78
CA ARG A 405 7.29 13.06 44.32
C ARG A 405 8.17 13.46 45.48
N VAL A 406 9.46 13.62 45.22
CA VAL A 406 10.43 14.04 46.23
C VAL A 406 11.38 15.08 45.66
N LYS A 407 11.70 16.07 46.48
CA LYS A 407 12.79 17.02 46.24
C LYS A 407 13.76 16.96 47.41
N ILE A 408 15.03 16.74 47.11
CA ILE A 408 16.07 16.44 48.08
C ILE A 408 17.21 17.44 47.93
N VAL A 409 17.68 17.97 49.05
CA VAL A 409 18.98 18.65 49.16
C VAL A 409 19.86 17.79 50.06
N ALA A 410 21.00 17.35 49.54
CA ALA A 410 21.95 16.48 50.22
C ALA A 410 23.35 17.12 50.27
N HIS A 411 24.15 16.66 51.21
CA HIS A 411 25.58 17.03 51.27
C HIS A 411 26.30 16.54 50.01
N TYR A 412 27.28 17.32 49.54
CA TYR A 412 28.01 17.03 48.30
C TYR A 412 28.64 15.64 48.28
N GLU A 413 29.37 15.27 49.34
CA GLU A 413 30.18 14.04 49.38
C GLU A 413 29.34 12.76 49.16
N PRO A 414 28.26 12.51 49.93
CA PRO A 414 27.41 11.34 49.71
C PRO A 414 26.60 11.40 48.41
N ALA A 415 26.33 12.60 47.88
CA ALA A 415 25.52 12.80 46.68
C ALA A 415 26.33 12.99 45.39
N ARG A 416 27.66 12.88 45.43
CA ARG A 416 28.54 13.23 44.29
C ARG A 416 28.26 12.45 43.01
N ASP A 417 27.76 11.22 43.16
CA ASP A 417 27.48 10.31 42.05
C ASP A 417 26.02 10.35 41.57
N VAL A 418 25.14 11.07 42.28
CA VAL A 418 23.72 11.24 41.94
C VAL A 418 23.50 11.76 40.51
N PRO A 419 24.27 12.73 39.98
CA PRO A 419 24.09 13.21 38.60
C PRO A 419 24.29 12.15 37.51
N TYR A 420 24.96 11.04 37.84
CA TYR A 420 25.33 9.99 36.89
C TYR A 420 24.47 8.73 37.06
N ARG A 421 23.36 8.81 37.81
CA ARG A 421 22.46 7.70 38.08
C ARG A 421 21.04 8.06 37.69
N ARG A 422 20.31 7.06 37.21
CA ARG A 422 18.86 7.14 37.02
C ARG A 422 18.10 6.91 38.32
N PHE A 423 18.60 5.98 39.15
CA PHE A 423 17.96 5.54 40.38
C PHE A 423 18.90 5.70 41.57
N VAL A 424 18.37 6.17 42.70
CA VAL A 424 19.07 6.29 43.99
C VAL A 424 18.22 5.70 45.10
N THR A 425 18.84 5.11 46.12
CA THR A 425 18.13 4.62 47.31
C THR A 425 18.13 5.71 48.39
N VAL A 426 16.96 5.99 48.97
CA VAL A 426 16.81 6.97 50.04
C VAL A 426 16.22 6.31 51.29
N HIS A 427 16.96 6.37 52.40
CA HIS A 427 16.54 5.90 53.72
C HIS A 427 16.29 7.09 54.65
N TYR A 428 15.04 7.56 54.66
CA TYR A 428 14.53 8.65 55.49
C TYR A 428 13.17 8.29 56.15
N PRO A 429 13.15 7.40 57.17
CA PRO A 429 11.93 7.02 57.87
C PRO A 429 11.28 8.22 58.62
N PRO A 430 9.94 8.23 58.80
CA PRO A 430 8.96 7.25 58.34
C PRO A 430 8.48 7.48 56.90
N LYS A 431 8.94 8.53 56.22
CA LYS A 431 8.41 8.94 54.91
C LYS A 431 8.91 8.07 53.77
N MET A 432 10.17 7.64 53.84
CA MET A 432 10.84 6.83 52.81
C MET A 432 11.75 5.82 53.51
N THR A 433 11.44 4.53 53.45
CA THR A 433 12.27 3.48 54.04
C THR A 433 12.83 2.62 52.92
N GLU A 434 14.15 2.72 52.66
CA GLU A 434 14.80 2.11 51.49
C GLU A 434 14.04 2.41 50.17
N ALA A 435 13.56 3.64 50.03
CA ALA A 435 12.77 4.02 48.86
C ALA A 435 13.67 4.20 47.65
N VAL A 436 13.30 3.59 46.53
CA VAL A 436 13.98 3.81 45.25
C VAL A 436 13.40 5.05 44.58
N VAL A 437 14.25 6.04 44.34
CA VAL A 437 13.89 7.31 43.68
C VAL A 437 14.44 7.29 42.25
N GLU A 438 13.55 7.39 41.26
CA GLU A 438 13.92 7.72 39.87
C GLU A 438 14.10 9.24 39.77
N ILE A 439 15.28 9.67 39.34
CA ILE A 439 15.61 11.10 39.17
C ILE A 439 14.95 11.60 37.90
N THR A 440 14.11 12.63 38.02
CA THR A 440 13.35 13.18 36.89
C THR A 440 13.80 14.58 36.48
N GLY A 441 14.43 15.32 37.39
CA GLY A 441 15.02 16.63 37.12
C GLY A 441 16.54 16.56 36.98
N ARG A 442 17.16 17.65 36.52
CA ARG A 442 18.62 17.75 36.45
C ARG A 442 19.18 18.05 37.85
N PRO A 443 20.05 17.20 38.42
CA PRO A 443 20.71 17.52 39.69
C PRO A 443 21.56 18.80 39.57
N VAL A 444 21.48 19.67 40.57
CA VAL A 444 22.14 20.98 40.60
C VAL A 444 23.17 21.01 41.72
N LEU A 445 24.41 21.34 41.37
CA LEU A 445 25.53 21.51 42.30
C LEU A 445 25.59 22.96 42.81
N SER A 446 25.61 23.13 44.13
CA SER A 446 25.96 24.41 44.77
C SER A 446 27.38 24.33 45.33
N LEU A 447 28.34 24.96 44.65
CA LEU A 447 29.73 25.04 45.14
C LEU A 447 29.87 25.91 46.40
N ARG A 448 28.98 26.89 46.60
CA ARG A 448 28.99 27.75 47.79
C ARG A 448 28.55 26.98 49.03
N ALA A 449 27.49 26.18 48.91
CA ALA A 449 26.94 25.43 50.04
C ALA A 449 27.51 24.00 50.16
N LEU A 450 28.26 23.54 49.14
CA LEU A 450 28.71 22.15 48.98
C LEU A 450 27.54 21.17 49.10
N THR A 451 26.50 21.40 48.30
CA THR A 451 25.27 20.58 48.28
C THR A 451 24.88 20.20 46.86
N TYR A 452 24.15 19.08 46.76
CA TYR A 452 23.39 18.70 45.57
C TYR A 452 21.90 18.83 45.83
N GLU A 453 21.19 19.42 44.89
CA GLU A 453 19.73 19.47 44.86
C GLU A 453 19.20 18.66 43.68
N PHE A 454 18.25 17.78 43.92
CA PHE A 454 17.60 17.01 42.85
C PHE A 454 16.14 16.70 43.19
N GLU A 455 15.38 16.37 42.15
CA GLU A 455 13.99 15.96 42.25
C GLU A 455 13.76 14.64 41.53
N GLY A 456 12.79 13.89 42.03
CA GLY A 456 12.47 12.58 41.51
C GLY A 456 11.11 12.08 41.95
N ILE A 457 10.84 10.84 41.58
CA ILE A 457 9.63 10.11 41.93
C ILE A 457 9.99 8.79 42.60
N VAL A 458 9.18 8.38 43.58
CA VAL A 458 9.38 7.09 44.25
C VAL A 458 8.74 6.00 43.40
N ILE A 459 9.56 5.06 42.94
CA ILE A 459 9.14 3.96 42.06
C ILE A 459 9.16 2.63 42.82
N PRO A 460 8.41 1.60 42.37
CA PRO A 460 8.35 0.30 43.04
C PRO A 460 9.56 -0.60 42.74
N GLY A 461 10.75 -0.01 42.52
CA GLY A 461 11.96 -0.74 42.15
C GLY A 461 11.82 -1.52 40.84
N GLU A 462 12.21 -2.80 40.84
CA GLU A 462 12.16 -3.69 39.68
C GLU A 462 10.75 -3.85 39.09
N LEU A 463 9.71 -3.69 39.90
CA LEU A 463 8.31 -3.81 39.47
C LEU A 463 7.91 -2.72 38.46
N LEU A 464 8.65 -1.62 38.35
CA LEU A 464 8.42 -0.59 37.33
C LEU A 464 8.46 -1.19 35.91
N TYR A 465 9.32 -2.18 35.69
CA TYR A 465 9.54 -2.81 34.39
C TYR A 465 9.00 -4.24 34.29
N ALA A 466 8.34 -4.75 35.34
CA ALA A 466 7.79 -6.10 35.44
C ALA A 466 6.37 -6.21 34.87
N PHE A 467 6.21 -5.87 33.58
CA PHE A 467 4.92 -5.93 32.91
C PHE A 467 4.48 -7.37 32.61
N ASN A 468 3.27 -7.74 33.04
CA ASN A 468 2.66 -9.04 32.76
C ASN A 468 1.67 -8.94 31.59
N SER A 469 2.12 -9.30 30.40
CA SER A 469 1.32 -9.18 29.18
C SER A 469 0.04 -10.02 29.16
N ALA A 470 -0.01 -11.14 29.89
CA ALA A 470 -1.20 -11.99 29.93
C ALA A 470 -2.40 -11.30 30.62
N THR A 471 -2.13 -10.43 31.58
CA THR A 471 -3.17 -9.76 32.39
C THR A 471 -3.27 -8.26 32.13
N GLN A 472 -2.18 -7.61 31.70
CA GLN A 472 -2.09 -6.16 31.62
C GLN A 472 -2.12 -5.58 30.20
N GLU A 473 -1.83 -6.37 29.16
CA GLU A 473 -1.74 -5.84 27.78
C GLU A 473 -3.08 -5.39 27.21
N GLY A 474 -4.19 -6.02 27.61
CA GLY A 474 -5.51 -5.69 27.07
C GLY A 474 -5.66 -6.10 25.60
N VAL A 475 -6.89 -6.05 25.07
CA VAL A 475 -7.21 -6.47 23.69
C VAL A 475 -7.19 -5.22 22.79
N PRO A 476 -6.34 -5.13 21.76
CA PRO A 476 -6.41 -4.03 20.80
C PRO A 476 -7.73 -4.08 20.01
N GLY A 477 -8.18 -2.93 19.52
CA GLY A 477 -9.35 -2.87 18.64
C GLY A 477 -9.12 -3.64 17.33
N SER A 478 -10.13 -4.38 16.88
CA SER A 478 -10.07 -5.22 15.68
C SER A 478 -9.59 -4.46 14.44
N ASN A 479 -8.92 -5.18 13.56
CA ASN A 479 -8.50 -4.63 12.27
C ASN A 479 -9.69 -4.63 11.30
N ILE A 480 -9.94 -3.48 10.68
CA ILE A 480 -10.81 -3.40 9.52
C ILE A 480 -9.93 -3.78 8.33
N VAL A 481 -10.19 -4.95 7.74
CA VAL A 481 -9.52 -5.35 6.51
C VAL A 481 -10.26 -4.65 5.37
N PRO A 482 -9.57 -3.81 4.56
CA PRO A 482 -10.17 -3.26 3.35
C PRO A 482 -10.64 -4.42 2.46
N VAL A 483 -11.90 -4.37 2.03
CA VAL A 483 -12.41 -5.34 1.07
C VAL A 483 -11.77 -5.03 -0.27
N GLU A 484 -11.02 -5.99 -0.81
CA GLU A 484 -10.44 -5.86 -2.15
C GLU A 484 -11.56 -5.72 -3.18
N ARG A 485 -11.33 -4.88 -4.19
CA ARG A 485 -12.27 -4.71 -5.28
C ARG A 485 -12.37 -6.02 -6.04
N GLN A 486 -13.57 -6.55 -6.16
CA GLN A 486 -13.82 -7.69 -7.02
C GLN A 486 -13.88 -7.24 -8.48
N GLU A 487 -13.26 -8.00 -9.37
CA GLU A 487 -13.42 -7.82 -10.80
C GLU A 487 -14.89 -8.01 -11.20
N VAL A 488 -15.30 -7.36 -12.29
CA VAL A 488 -16.64 -7.59 -12.85
C VAL A 488 -16.73 -9.06 -13.25
N PRO A 489 -17.74 -9.82 -12.80
CA PRO A 489 -17.81 -11.25 -13.06
C PRO A 489 -18.14 -11.54 -14.53
N LEU A 490 -17.73 -12.72 -15.01
CA LEU A 490 -18.20 -13.24 -16.30
C LEU A 490 -19.73 -13.39 -16.30
N PRO A 491 -20.38 -13.25 -17.47
CA PRO A 491 -21.82 -13.50 -17.59
C PRO A 491 -22.17 -14.93 -17.18
N LEU A 492 -23.03 -15.09 -16.17
CA LEU A 492 -23.47 -16.40 -15.71
C LEU A 492 -24.55 -16.98 -16.63
N GLY A 493 -24.41 -18.26 -17.00
CA GLY A 493 -25.40 -18.96 -17.83
C GLY A 493 -25.55 -18.38 -19.23
N PHE A 494 -24.45 -17.86 -19.80
CA PHE A 494 -24.42 -17.39 -21.18
C PHE A 494 -24.74 -18.52 -22.15
N ASP A 495 -25.83 -18.36 -22.90
CA ASP A 495 -26.26 -19.25 -23.96
C ASP A 495 -26.75 -18.44 -25.16
N VAL A 496 -26.54 -18.96 -26.38
CA VAL A 496 -26.96 -18.31 -27.62
C VAL A 496 -27.87 -19.26 -28.39
N THR A 497 -29.00 -18.72 -28.85
CA THR A 497 -29.91 -19.46 -29.75
C THR A 497 -30.17 -18.65 -31.01
N ILE A 498 -30.26 -19.32 -32.16
CA ILE A 498 -30.69 -18.70 -33.40
C ILE A 498 -32.22 -18.69 -33.42
N GLN A 499 -32.79 -17.51 -33.62
CA GLN A 499 -34.23 -17.30 -33.74
C GLN A 499 -34.55 -16.59 -35.05
N THR A 500 -35.77 -16.74 -35.52
CA THR A 500 -36.24 -16.17 -36.78
C THR A 500 -37.35 -15.18 -36.54
N GLU A 501 -37.44 -14.17 -37.39
CA GLU A 501 -38.53 -13.20 -37.42
C GLU A 501 -39.07 -13.09 -38.85
N ASP A 502 -40.38 -12.98 -38.98
CA ASP A 502 -41.03 -12.71 -40.26
C ASP A 502 -40.79 -11.24 -40.65
N VAL A 503 -40.17 -11.02 -41.80
CA VAL A 503 -39.90 -9.68 -42.34
C VAL A 503 -40.89 -9.26 -43.42
N GLY A 504 -41.95 -10.06 -43.62
CA GLY A 504 -43.02 -9.81 -44.57
C GLY A 504 -42.71 -10.34 -45.97
N GLY A 505 -43.77 -10.61 -46.76
CA GLY A 505 -43.64 -11.11 -48.12
C GLY A 505 -43.22 -12.58 -48.25
N GLY A 506 -43.33 -13.37 -47.17
CA GLY A 506 -42.93 -14.78 -47.15
C GLY A 506 -41.44 -15.01 -46.90
N ALA A 507 -40.68 -13.95 -46.57
CA ALA A 507 -39.28 -14.03 -46.17
C ALA A 507 -39.13 -13.94 -44.66
N SER A 508 -38.24 -14.76 -44.10
CA SER A 508 -37.82 -14.70 -42.71
C SER A 508 -36.36 -14.28 -42.61
N ALA A 509 -35.99 -13.64 -41.50
CA ALA A 509 -34.62 -13.29 -41.19
C ALA A 509 -34.20 -13.92 -39.86
N ALA A 510 -32.96 -14.43 -39.80
CA ALA A 510 -32.40 -14.99 -38.58
C ALA A 510 -31.62 -13.96 -37.79
N TYR A 511 -31.66 -14.09 -36.46
CA TYR A 511 -30.82 -13.34 -35.52
C TYR A 511 -30.43 -14.26 -34.36
N ALA A 512 -29.38 -13.90 -33.65
CA ALA A 512 -29.00 -14.60 -32.43
C ALA A 512 -29.59 -13.88 -31.21
N ARG A 513 -30.19 -14.66 -30.30
CA ARG A 513 -30.63 -14.22 -28.98
C ARG A 513 -29.74 -14.86 -27.92
N ALA A 514 -28.92 -14.04 -27.29
CA ALA A 514 -28.17 -14.43 -26.11
C ALA A 514 -29.05 -14.30 -24.86
N THR A 515 -28.93 -15.26 -23.95
CA THR A 515 -29.58 -15.26 -22.64
C THR A 515 -28.54 -15.33 -21.53
N PHE A 516 -28.90 -14.77 -20.38
CA PHE A 516 -28.04 -14.67 -19.20
C PHE A 516 -28.85 -14.91 -17.93
N THR A 517 -28.21 -15.46 -16.90
CA THR A 517 -28.77 -15.46 -15.55
C THR A 517 -28.57 -14.07 -14.93
N GLY A 518 -29.62 -13.50 -14.35
CA GLY A 518 -29.54 -12.18 -13.73
C GLY A 518 -28.62 -12.18 -12.50
N GLN A 519 -27.51 -11.45 -12.56
CA GLN A 519 -26.55 -11.31 -11.45
C GLN A 519 -26.71 -9.98 -10.70
N SER A 520 -27.01 -8.88 -11.40
CA SER A 520 -27.23 -7.55 -10.83
C SER A 520 -28.08 -6.70 -11.77
N SER A 521 -28.90 -5.80 -11.22
CA SER A 521 -29.71 -4.85 -12.01
C SER A 521 -28.89 -3.74 -12.67
N THR A 522 -27.64 -3.57 -12.25
CA THR A 522 -26.71 -2.58 -12.82
C THR A 522 -25.85 -3.14 -13.96
N PHE A 523 -25.86 -4.46 -14.17
CA PHE A 523 -25.03 -5.09 -15.19
C PHE A 523 -25.64 -4.93 -16.57
N GLN A 524 -24.79 -4.64 -17.56
CA GLN A 524 -25.10 -4.72 -18.97
C GLN A 524 -24.31 -5.88 -19.57
N TYR A 525 -24.87 -6.58 -20.54
CA TYR A 525 -24.15 -7.65 -21.23
C TYR A 525 -23.86 -7.22 -22.67
N GLU A 526 -22.60 -7.33 -23.08
CA GLU A 526 -22.20 -7.08 -24.46
C GLU A 526 -22.06 -8.40 -25.20
N LEU A 527 -22.86 -8.60 -26.25
CA LEU A 527 -22.77 -9.75 -27.13
C LEU A 527 -21.94 -9.42 -28.35
N GLN A 528 -20.90 -10.21 -28.63
CA GLN A 528 -20.05 -10.07 -29.81
C GLN A 528 -20.16 -11.30 -30.72
N TRP A 529 -20.16 -11.09 -32.04
CA TRP A 529 -20.19 -12.14 -33.03
C TRP A 529 -19.30 -11.84 -34.25
N VAL A 530 -18.83 -12.90 -34.90
CA VAL A 530 -18.03 -12.83 -36.15
C VAL A 530 -18.19 -14.12 -36.96
N PRO A 531 -18.23 -14.07 -38.31
CA PRO A 531 -18.26 -15.28 -39.14
C PRO A 531 -17.04 -16.17 -38.90
N THR A 532 -17.23 -17.50 -38.90
CA THR A 532 -16.11 -18.45 -38.71
C THR A 532 -15.14 -18.45 -39.89
N ALA A 533 -15.61 -18.09 -41.08
CA ALA A 533 -14.79 -17.92 -42.29
C ALA A 533 -13.94 -16.62 -42.30
N GLY A 534 -14.05 -15.77 -41.27
CA GLY A 534 -13.39 -14.47 -41.19
C GLY A 534 -14.28 -13.33 -41.69
N GLY A 535 -14.17 -12.16 -41.06
CA GLY A 535 -14.99 -10.98 -41.36
C GLY A 535 -14.92 -9.92 -40.25
N THR A 536 -15.70 -8.85 -40.39
CA THR A 536 -15.78 -7.78 -39.40
C THR A 536 -16.40 -8.28 -38.10
N THR A 537 -15.76 -7.99 -36.97
CA THR A 537 -16.35 -8.26 -35.65
C THR A 537 -17.46 -7.26 -35.38
N GLN A 538 -18.59 -7.73 -34.87
CA GLN A 538 -19.74 -6.90 -34.51
C GLN A 538 -20.09 -7.15 -33.04
N SER A 539 -20.57 -6.12 -32.34
CA SER A 539 -21.11 -6.27 -30.99
C SER A 539 -22.34 -5.40 -30.75
N VAL A 540 -23.12 -5.79 -29.75
CA VAL A 540 -24.28 -5.03 -29.26
C VAL A 540 -24.31 -5.05 -27.74
N MET A 541 -24.68 -3.92 -27.14
CA MET A 541 -24.82 -3.77 -25.70
C MET A 541 -26.29 -3.93 -25.28
N GLY A 542 -26.54 -4.77 -24.28
CA GLY A 542 -27.84 -4.87 -23.62
C GLY A 542 -28.15 -3.66 -22.71
N ALA A 543 -29.43 -3.45 -22.43
CA ALA A 543 -29.85 -2.51 -21.40
C ALA A 543 -29.43 -3.01 -20.00
N ALA A 544 -29.27 -2.11 -19.03
CA ALA A 544 -28.93 -2.47 -17.66
C ALA A 544 -30.00 -3.37 -17.04
N GLY A 545 -29.57 -4.48 -16.43
CA GLY A 545 -30.42 -5.50 -15.84
C GLY A 545 -31.12 -6.42 -16.84
N ALA A 546 -30.95 -6.21 -18.16
CA ALA A 546 -31.54 -7.08 -19.16
C ALA A 546 -30.85 -8.46 -19.15
N THR A 547 -31.64 -9.53 -19.12
CA THR A 547 -31.14 -10.92 -19.15
C THR A 547 -31.07 -11.48 -20.57
N THR A 548 -31.32 -10.66 -21.58
CA THR A 548 -31.32 -11.07 -22.98
C THR A 548 -30.78 -9.99 -23.88
N VAL A 549 -29.98 -10.38 -24.87
CA VAL A 549 -29.41 -9.48 -25.87
C VAL A 549 -29.63 -10.08 -27.26
N ARG A 550 -30.10 -9.27 -28.20
CA ARG A 550 -30.41 -9.68 -29.57
C ARG A 550 -29.43 -9.02 -30.54
N THR A 551 -28.86 -9.80 -31.45
CA THR A 551 -28.05 -9.26 -32.56
C THR A 551 -28.91 -8.56 -33.61
N GLY A 552 -28.26 -7.84 -34.52
CA GLY A 552 -28.87 -7.56 -35.83
C GLY A 552 -29.15 -8.85 -36.62
N TYR A 553 -29.77 -8.71 -37.78
CA TYR A 553 -29.99 -9.85 -38.67
C TYR A 553 -28.66 -10.43 -39.16
N LEU A 554 -28.60 -11.76 -39.19
CA LEU A 554 -27.44 -12.54 -39.57
C LEU A 554 -27.62 -13.11 -40.98
N ALA A 555 -26.51 -13.31 -41.68
CA ALA A 555 -26.55 -13.88 -43.03
C ALA A 555 -26.95 -15.36 -42.98
N ASP A 556 -27.88 -15.74 -43.84
CA ASP A 556 -28.39 -17.11 -43.92
C ASP A 556 -27.30 -18.10 -44.38
N GLY A 557 -27.30 -19.30 -43.80
CA GLY A 557 -26.32 -20.35 -44.04
C GLY A 557 -24.91 -20.08 -43.47
N VAL A 558 -24.67 -18.90 -42.88
CA VAL A 558 -23.35 -18.53 -42.34
C VAL A 558 -23.20 -19.01 -40.89
N GLN A 559 -22.06 -19.62 -40.61
CA GLN A 559 -21.66 -20.00 -39.26
C GLN A 559 -20.93 -18.84 -38.57
N TYR A 560 -21.36 -18.53 -37.35
CA TYR A 560 -20.80 -17.46 -36.52
C TYR A 560 -20.27 -18.03 -35.21
N LYS A 561 -19.23 -17.40 -34.67
CA LYS A 561 -18.78 -17.59 -33.30
C LYS A 561 -19.24 -16.41 -32.44
N PHE A 562 -19.84 -16.70 -31.30
CA PHE A 562 -20.44 -15.74 -30.35
C PHE A 562 -19.75 -15.81 -29.00
N ARG A 563 -19.53 -14.66 -28.36
CA ARG A 563 -19.06 -14.56 -26.97
C ARG A 563 -19.67 -13.35 -26.30
N SER A 564 -19.69 -13.33 -24.97
CA SER A 564 -20.24 -12.22 -24.21
C SER A 564 -19.29 -11.77 -23.10
N ARG A 565 -19.50 -10.55 -22.59
CA ARG A 565 -18.88 -10.04 -21.36
C ARG A 565 -19.87 -9.16 -20.59
N THR A 566 -19.62 -9.02 -19.30
CA THR A 566 -20.42 -8.19 -18.40
C THR A 566 -19.80 -6.81 -18.31
N TRP A 567 -20.63 -5.77 -18.28
CA TRP A 567 -20.27 -4.39 -18.05
C TRP A 567 -20.93 -3.89 -16.77
N SER A 568 -20.15 -3.19 -15.93
CA SER A 568 -20.64 -2.53 -14.72
C SER A 568 -19.82 -1.28 -14.46
N VAL A 569 -20.51 -0.13 -14.30
CA VAL A 569 -19.91 1.16 -13.91
C VAL A 569 -18.60 1.41 -14.66
N GLY A 570 -18.68 1.45 -16.00
CA GLY A 570 -17.56 1.76 -16.90
C GLY A 570 -16.40 0.74 -16.94
N ALA A 571 -16.54 -0.43 -16.33
CA ALA A 571 -15.58 -1.53 -16.45
C ALA A 571 -16.24 -2.78 -17.03
N SER A 572 -15.47 -3.59 -17.76
CA SER A 572 -15.92 -4.88 -18.30
C SER A 572 -15.24 -6.07 -17.63
N SER A 573 -15.90 -7.23 -17.64
CA SER A 573 -15.26 -8.51 -17.37
C SER A 573 -14.45 -9.01 -18.58
N ALA A 574 -13.73 -10.11 -18.40
CA ALA A 574 -13.15 -10.86 -19.51
C ALA A 574 -14.26 -11.39 -20.46
N TRP A 575 -13.87 -11.82 -21.65
CA TRP A 575 -14.79 -12.48 -22.56
C TRP A 575 -15.04 -13.94 -22.15
N THR A 576 -16.25 -14.43 -22.35
CA THR A 576 -16.54 -15.87 -22.32
C THR A 576 -15.85 -16.60 -23.49
N ASP A 577 -15.77 -17.93 -23.38
CA ASP A 577 -15.46 -18.78 -24.52
C ASP A 577 -16.46 -18.60 -25.67
N TYR A 578 -16.03 -18.95 -26.88
CA TYR A 578 -16.86 -18.87 -28.08
C TYR A 578 -17.87 -20.03 -28.15
N GLN A 579 -19.13 -19.70 -28.44
CA GLN A 579 -20.15 -20.64 -28.91
C GLN A 579 -20.30 -20.51 -30.43
N VAL A 580 -20.38 -21.62 -31.17
CA VAL A 580 -20.43 -21.62 -32.64
C VAL A 580 -21.78 -22.13 -33.10
N LEU A 581 -22.50 -21.33 -33.91
CA LEU A 581 -23.83 -21.68 -34.42
C LEU A 581 -23.94 -21.32 -35.90
N THR A 582 -24.69 -22.14 -36.65
CA THR A 582 -25.05 -21.86 -38.04
C THR A 582 -26.39 -21.14 -38.08
N THR A 583 -26.43 -20.06 -38.84
CA THR A 583 -27.62 -19.25 -39.04
C THR A 583 -28.51 -19.90 -40.09
N THR A 584 -29.79 -20.11 -39.78
CA THR A 584 -30.80 -20.57 -40.74
C THR A 584 -32.00 -19.64 -40.68
N ALA A 585 -32.22 -18.88 -41.75
CA ALA A 585 -33.28 -17.88 -41.85
C ALA A 585 -34.66 -18.53 -41.97
N ASP A 586 -34.79 -19.63 -42.71
CA ASP A 586 -36.00 -20.45 -42.80
C ASP A 586 -35.68 -21.92 -42.45
N PRO A 587 -35.94 -22.37 -41.21
CA PRO A 587 -35.70 -23.75 -40.80
C PRO A 587 -36.83 -24.70 -41.25
N VAL A 588 -37.93 -24.19 -41.82
CA VAL A 588 -39.09 -24.99 -42.18
C VAL A 588 -38.96 -25.45 -43.62
N ALA A 589 -38.88 -26.77 -43.83
CA ALA A 589 -38.87 -27.32 -45.18
C ALA A 589 -40.18 -26.96 -45.94
N PRO A 590 -40.13 -26.77 -47.26
CA PRO A 590 -41.34 -26.66 -48.06
C PRO A 590 -42.10 -27.99 -48.11
N GLY A 591 -43.32 -28.00 -48.66
CA GLY A 591 -44.03 -29.24 -48.95
C GLY A 591 -43.27 -30.15 -49.92
N ALA A 592 -43.55 -31.46 -49.91
CA ALA A 592 -42.99 -32.36 -50.90
C ALA A 592 -43.55 -32.04 -52.31
N VAL A 593 -42.72 -32.22 -53.33
CA VAL A 593 -43.16 -32.17 -54.73
C VAL A 593 -44.20 -33.25 -55.03
N THR A 594 -45.03 -33.05 -56.05
CA THR A 594 -46.02 -34.04 -56.49
C THR A 594 -45.86 -34.34 -57.99
N GLY A 595 -46.54 -35.37 -58.51
CA GLY A 595 -46.47 -35.69 -59.95
C GLY A 595 -45.07 -36.04 -60.45
N VAL A 596 -44.21 -36.56 -59.58
CA VAL A 596 -42.82 -36.87 -59.89
C VAL A 596 -42.75 -38.01 -60.90
N ALA A 597 -42.05 -37.77 -62.00
CA ALA A 597 -41.74 -38.77 -63.03
C ALA A 597 -40.32 -38.56 -63.56
N ALA A 598 -39.73 -39.63 -64.08
CA ALA A 598 -38.44 -39.56 -64.74
C ALA A 598 -38.39 -40.50 -65.95
N THR A 599 -37.84 -40.01 -67.06
CA THR A 599 -37.71 -40.75 -68.31
C THR A 599 -36.23 -40.86 -68.68
N GLY A 600 -35.76 -42.10 -68.87
CA GLY A 600 -34.37 -42.37 -69.25
C GLY A 600 -34.13 -42.15 -70.74
N GLY A 601 -32.90 -41.77 -71.09
CA GLY A 601 -32.42 -41.64 -72.46
C GLY A 601 -30.94 -41.98 -72.55
N THR A 602 -30.32 -41.78 -73.72
CA THR A 602 -28.89 -42.05 -73.89
C THR A 602 -28.04 -41.15 -73.01
N GLY A 603 -27.39 -41.73 -72.00
CA GLY A 603 -26.58 -41.02 -71.01
C GLY A 603 -27.30 -39.94 -70.18
N GLN A 604 -28.62 -39.98 -70.06
CA GLN A 604 -29.42 -38.93 -69.40
C GLN A 604 -30.71 -39.42 -68.74
N ILE A 605 -31.23 -38.64 -67.80
CA ILE A 605 -32.56 -38.79 -67.19
C ILE A 605 -33.28 -37.43 -67.23
N ALA A 606 -34.47 -37.39 -67.81
CA ALA A 606 -35.36 -36.23 -67.80
C ALA A 606 -36.34 -36.34 -66.62
N PHE A 607 -36.20 -35.48 -65.62
CA PHE A 607 -37.10 -35.38 -64.47
C PHE A 607 -38.23 -34.39 -64.73
N SER A 608 -39.43 -34.69 -64.25
CA SER A 608 -40.56 -33.76 -64.19
C SER A 608 -41.29 -33.88 -62.86
N TRP A 609 -41.78 -32.77 -62.33
CA TRP A 609 -42.56 -32.71 -61.09
C TRP A 609 -43.46 -31.48 -61.05
N THR A 610 -44.33 -31.41 -60.05
CA THR A 610 -45.09 -30.21 -59.70
C THR A 610 -44.61 -29.69 -58.35
N ALA A 611 -44.15 -28.45 -58.32
CA ALA A 611 -43.72 -27.77 -57.11
C ALA A 611 -44.87 -27.69 -56.09
N PRO A 612 -44.60 -27.82 -54.78
CA PRO A 612 -45.60 -27.70 -53.73
C PRO A 612 -46.23 -26.30 -53.72
N ASN A 613 -47.46 -26.20 -53.20
CA ASN A 613 -48.06 -24.92 -52.84
C ASN A 613 -47.53 -24.41 -51.49
N SER A 614 -46.22 -24.17 -51.43
CA SER A 614 -45.53 -23.67 -50.24
C SER A 614 -44.89 -22.33 -50.59
N ALA A 615 -45.24 -21.28 -49.84
CA ALA A 615 -44.73 -19.93 -50.09
C ALA A 615 -43.20 -19.83 -50.00
N ASN A 616 -42.57 -20.72 -49.22
CA ASN A 616 -41.13 -20.79 -49.05
C ASN A 616 -40.42 -21.74 -50.04
N TYR A 617 -41.12 -22.32 -51.01
CA TYR A 617 -40.47 -23.11 -52.07
C TYR A 617 -39.65 -22.21 -52.99
N VAL A 618 -38.38 -22.57 -53.19
CA VAL A 618 -37.45 -21.82 -54.07
C VAL A 618 -36.90 -22.71 -55.19
N GLY A 619 -36.90 -24.03 -55.01
CA GLY A 619 -36.43 -24.97 -56.02
C GLY A 619 -36.51 -26.43 -55.60
N SER A 620 -36.00 -27.32 -56.44
CA SER A 620 -35.89 -28.75 -56.18
C SER A 620 -34.49 -29.27 -56.50
N ARG A 621 -33.96 -30.10 -55.61
CA ARG A 621 -32.72 -30.87 -55.82
C ARG A 621 -33.05 -32.23 -56.42
N LEU A 622 -32.27 -32.61 -57.42
CA LEU A 622 -32.42 -33.86 -58.16
C LEU A 622 -31.27 -34.79 -57.80
N TYR A 623 -31.62 -35.94 -57.24
CA TYR A 623 -30.67 -36.96 -56.81
C TYR A 623 -30.86 -38.24 -57.61
N THR A 624 -29.78 -39.00 -57.77
CA THR A 624 -29.80 -40.34 -58.38
C THR A 624 -29.03 -41.33 -57.53
N ASN A 625 -29.49 -42.58 -57.46
CA ASN A 625 -28.79 -43.70 -56.84
C ASN A 625 -28.97 -44.95 -57.71
N THR A 626 -28.09 -45.95 -57.65
CA THR A 626 -28.28 -47.26 -58.32
C THR A 626 -29.14 -48.21 -57.48
N THR A 627 -29.50 -47.80 -56.26
CA THR A 627 -30.39 -48.53 -55.36
C THR A 627 -31.59 -47.65 -54.96
N ASN A 628 -32.73 -48.25 -54.64
CA ASN A 628 -33.96 -47.53 -54.28
C ASN A 628 -33.90 -46.94 -52.86
N THR A 629 -32.91 -46.11 -52.59
CA THR A 629 -32.75 -45.41 -51.31
C THR A 629 -32.12 -44.03 -51.53
N MET A 630 -32.56 -43.06 -50.73
CA MET A 630 -31.93 -41.75 -50.69
C MET A 630 -30.55 -41.78 -50.02
N THR A 631 -30.29 -42.79 -49.17
CA THR A 631 -28.98 -42.95 -48.52
C THR A 631 -27.92 -43.26 -49.57
N GLY A 632 -26.90 -42.41 -49.67
CA GLY A 632 -25.85 -42.52 -50.70
C GLY A 632 -26.26 -42.02 -52.08
N ALA A 633 -27.45 -41.40 -52.22
CA ALA A 633 -27.85 -40.79 -53.49
C ALA A 633 -26.96 -39.58 -53.81
N THR A 634 -26.57 -39.45 -55.08
CA THR A 634 -25.70 -38.37 -55.56
C THR A 634 -26.56 -37.19 -56.04
N LEU A 635 -26.31 -35.99 -55.53
CA LEU A 635 -26.91 -34.76 -56.05
C LEU A 635 -26.44 -34.51 -57.47
N ARG A 636 -27.38 -34.39 -58.41
CA ARG A 636 -27.10 -34.17 -59.83
C ARG A 636 -27.36 -32.74 -60.28
N ALA A 637 -28.42 -32.13 -59.76
CA ALA A 637 -28.77 -30.76 -60.10
C ALA A 637 -29.63 -30.11 -59.02
N THR A 638 -29.64 -28.78 -59.00
CA THR A 638 -30.65 -27.97 -58.32
C THR A 638 -31.37 -27.15 -59.40
N GLU A 639 -32.68 -27.25 -59.47
CA GLU A 639 -33.54 -26.46 -60.35
C GLU A 639 -34.31 -25.44 -59.51
N PHE A 640 -34.28 -24.16 -59.90
CA PHE A 640 -34.99 -23.09 -59.19
C PHE A 640 -36.32 -22.81 -59.89
N GLY A 641 -37.39 -22.65 -59.14
CA GLY A 641 -38.73 -22.51 -59.70
C GLY A 641 -39.72 -21.85 -58.75
N ALA A 642 -40.88 -21.48 -59.27
CA ALA A 642 -41.95 -20.88 -58.48
C ALA A 642 -42.84 -21.95 -57.82
N PRO A 643 -43.47 -21.65 -56.66
CA PRO A 643 -44.46 -22.53 -56.05
C PRO A 643 -45.62 -22.86 -57.00
N SER A 644 -46.29 -24.00 -56.76
CA SER A 644 -47.49 -24.43 -57.49
C SER A 644 -47.35 -24.53 -59.02
N SER A 645 -46.13 -24.67 -59.53
CA SER A 645 -45.83 -24.74 -60.96
C SER A 645 -45.28 -26.11 -61.36
N ALA A 646 -45.64 -26.58 -62.55
CA ALA A 646 -45.00 -27.75 -63.14
C ALA A 646 -43.58 -27.39 -63.61
N ASP A 647 -42.63 -28.27 -63.37
CA ASP A 647 -41.22 -28.03 -63.60
C ASP A 647 -40.50 -29.33 -64.02
N GLY A 648 -39.30 -29.21 -64.56
CA GLY A 648 -38.54 -30.36 -65.04
C GLY A 648 -37.12 -30.00 -65.46
N ARG A 649 -36.21 -30.96 -65.31
CA ARG A 649 -34.81 -30.81 -65.71
C ARG A 649 -34.25 -32.12 -66.23
N THR A 650 -33.47 -32.04 -67.31
CA THR A 650 -32.68 -33.18 -67.79
C THR A 650 -31.30 -33.18 -67.16
N VAL A 651 -30.96 -34.29 -66.51
CA VAL A 651 -29.61 -34.57 -66.00
C VAL A 651 -28.88 -35.44 -67.02
N THR A 652 -27.70 -35.01 -67.46
CA THR A 652 -26.87 -35.71 -68.46
C THR A 652 -25.56 -36.23 -67.84
N GLY A 653 -24.80 -37.03 -68.59
CA GLY A 653 -23.49 -37.55 -68.16
C GLY A 653 -23.58 -38.80 -67.27
N LEU A 654 -24.68 -39.55 -67.37
CA LEU A 654 -24.87 -40.81 -66.64
C LEU A 654 -24.36 -41.99 -67.48
N ALA A 655 -23.71 -42.96 -66.83
CA ALA A 655 -23.37 -44.22 -67.47
C ALA A 655 -24.64 -45.08 -67.68
N ALA A 656 -24.63 -45.98 -68.66
CA ALA A 656 -25.72 -46.91 -68.89
C ALA A 656 -25.91 -47.85 -67.68
N ASP A 657 -27.02 -47.68 -66.96
CA ASP A 657 -27.41 -48.48 -65.80
C ASP A 657 -28.88 -48.19 -65.42
N THR A 658 -29.41 -48.92 -64.43
CA THR A 658 -30.67 -48.59 -63.77
C THR A 658 -30.43 -47.66 -62.59
N TYR A 659 -31.08 -46.49 -62.63
CA TYR A 659 -31.04 -45.51 -61.55
C TYR A 659 -32.41 -45.35 -60.89
N TYR A 660 -32.40 -44.98 -59.62
CA TYR A 660 -33.53 -44.47 -58.87
C TYR A 660 -33.34 -42.97 -58.69
N GLY A 661 -34.27 -42.18 -59.21
CA GLY A 661 -34.30 -40.74 -59.08
C GLY A 661 -35.07 -40.30 -57.83
N PHE A 662 -34.62 -39.21 -57.20
CA PHE A 662 -35.34 -38.55 -56.12
C PHE A 662 -35.41 -37.05 -56.38
N VAL A 663 -36.60 -36.48 -56.26
CA VAL A 663 -36.82 -35.04 -56.34
C VAL A 663 -37.13 -34.52 -54.94
N VAL A 664 -36.39 -33.51 -54.50
CA VAL A 664 -36.44 -32.99 -53.13
C VAL A 664 -36.64 -31.48 -53.19
N ALA A 665 -37.81 -30.99 -52.76
CA ALA A 665 -38.05 -29.54 -52.68
C ALA A 665 -37.11 -28.89 -51.64
N ILE A 666 -36.70 -27.64 -51.89
CA ILE A 666 -35.88 -26.83 -50.99
C ILE A 666 -36.46 -25.43 -50.81
N ASN A 667 -36.24 -24.85 -49.63
CA ASN A 667 -36.49 -23.44 -49.38
C ASN A 667 -35.26 -22.57 -49.67
N GLY A 668 -35.39 -21.26 -49.43
CA GLY A 668 -34.31 -20.28 -49.62
C GLY A 668 -33.07 -20.54 -48.75
N SER A 669 -33.24 -21.18 -47.60
CA SER A 669 -32.15 -21.61 -46.70
C SER A 669 -31.57 -22.99 -47.03
N GLY A 670 -32.04 -23.63 -48.11
CA GLY A 670 -31.58 -24.93 -48.55
C GLY A 670 -32.04 -26.11 -47.69
N VAL A 671 -33.05 -25.91 -46.82
CA VAL A 671 -33.67 -26.97 -46.03
C VAL A 671 -34.52 -27.85 -46.95
N GLU A 672 -34.21 -29.15 -46.92
CA GLU A 672 -34.83 -30.15 -47.80
C GLU A 672 -36.15 -30.67 -47.23
N ALA A 673 -37.15 -30.81 -48.09
CA ALA A 673 -38.39 -31.52 -47.83
C ALA A 673 -38.20 -33.04 -47.88
N THR A 674 -39.26 -33.79 -47.59
CA THR A 674 -39.26 -35.25 -47.77
C THR A 674 -38.96 -35.62 -49.23
N PRO A 675 -37.95 -36.46 -49.51
CA PRO A 675 -37.64 -36.91 -50.87
C PRO A 675 -38.78 -37.72 -51.49
N VAL A 676 -39.07 -37.46 -52.78
CA VAL A 676 -40.08 -38.20 -53.54
C VAL A 676 -39.39 -39.02 -54.64
N PRO A 677 -39.51 -40.37 -54.62
CA PRO A 677 -38.85 -41.23 -55.60
C PRO A 677 -39.57 -41.17 -56.96
N THR A 678 -38.81 -41.24 -58.05
CA THR A 678 -39.34 -41.36 -59.42
C THR A 678 -39.64 -42.80 -59.82
N GLY A 679 -39.20 -43.78 -59.03
CA GLY A 679 -39.08 -45.18 -59.44
C GLY A 679 -37.79 -45.47 -60.22
N ALA A 680 -37.65 -46.70 -60.69
CA ALA A 680 -36.49 -47.14 -61.47
C ALA A 680 -36.54 -46.57 -62.90
N VAL A 681 -35.40 -46.09 -63.38
CA VAL A 681 -35.22 -45.46 -64.68
C VAL A 681 -33.98 -46.07 -65.35
N THR A 682 -34.14 -46.57 -66.57
CA THR A 682 -33.03 -47.17 -67.33
C THR A 682 -32.35 -46.11 -68.20
N VAL A 683 -31.05 -45.92 -68.01
CA VAL A 683 -30.19 -45.10 -68.87
C VAL A 683 -29.51 -46.03 -69.87
N SER A 684 -29.62 -45.72 -71.17
CA SER A 684 -29.02 -46.48 -72.28
C SER A 684 -27.69 -45.93 -72.76
#